data_AF-J3N3I3-F1
#
_entry.id   AF-J3N3I3-F1
#
_cell.length_a   1.000
_cell.length_b   1.000
_cell.length_c   1.000
_cell.angle_alpha   90.00
_cell.angle_beta   90.00
_cell.angle_gamma   90.00
#
_symmetry.space_group_name_H-M   'P 1'
#
loop_
_entity.id
_entity.type
_entity.pdbx_description
1 polymer ?
#
loop_
_entity_poly.entity_id
_entity_poly.type
_entity_poly.pdbx_seq_one_letter_code
_entity_poly.pdbx_strand_id
1 'polypeptide(L)'
;MASCEQKKAGGGPFFLPNDILIDIISYLPAKSVARFRSVSRSWRAMLSSKHFLQLHLRRANRPGHLKVFCHPPGRGECRFFYSWSQQHGGPAKKFRRSFTGEFDHVATRTLHGLVLARRYLGDCGYCVLNPCTNAFLALPDSKFPLKRNHGTHGFVRNLSGVFRTPAYVNVAYGLGYCSATGEYKVARLFNRRCAGREVAATSCEIFVLGSPAARWRPSAQQLPADYDVDIFPRTAVFLNGLMYFLCRERFVVIALDIGDETFPGSPLPLPVAKVPEVRLGLAELGGCLCAYYAEPWYDVFHLWLLRDRGRDCEEAARWEHLCRIDMAVWPDPDGFRWFSVFPLAIHDGGGVKKIVFSTGSCKVFTVDVNGAGAATAGVEILLEPEDATAITCRFEQSYAPRLGLFEESLVPVGDPAEEAPFSSPATAAWSEVLKWLPARTVSDLSLVSGEWRAMVTTNRFIRSHAVHANLVARHPWIKLVDGVGHGRNFIAGFVDLGDLIASGSMPRVLTCTPIIFSPPCHGLNLGTFRYRNYVFNPCTGYQLELTGYFEYDDVFALGYDAVFGRHVVVHLSYDWRDFEARSYGRLRCQIMLVGGDESWEKLGESPPRPVDLDVPAAYAGGKIYWAVDSQLGPPPGPAASCELVALDMTGGVAHEFEVIQGPPCRHGDGTRMTLLDLEGAVCVACSDSSANAIDMWAVEDDGAWSLKHRVELGGFSPEYSSEKTTPMAVDPVDGRILLNTGTSLGYYDPKTAALETIYRLDIQEDDVDDPSRFSAVVCHESLVCPLPGKF
;
A
#
# COMPACT_ATOMS: atom_id res chain seq x y z
N MET A 1 10.61 -75.18 25.68
CA MET A 1 9.62 -74.34 24.96
C MET A 1 10.39 -73.35 24.12
N ALA A 2 10.27 -73.49 22.80
CA ALA A 2 11.10 -72.81 21.81
C ALA A 2 10.76 -71.32 21.72
N SER A 3 11.82 -70.50 21.79
CA SER A 3 11.87 -69.15 21.23
C SER A 3 11.85 -69.29 19.71
N CYS A 4 10.73 -68.93 19.07
CA CYS A 4 10.61 -68.87 17.63
C CYS A 4 10.76 -67.42 17.18
N GLU A 5 11.81 -67.19 16.39
CA GLU A 5 12.04 -65.97 15.63
C GLU A 5 10.82 -65.59 14.79
N GLN A 6 10.43 -64.31 14.83
CA GLN A 6 9.75 -63.68 13.71
C GLN A 6 10.67 -62.62 13.11
N LYS A 7 11.28 -62.99 11.98
CA LYS A 7 11.80 -62.06 10.98
C LYS A 7 10.69 -61.07 10.60
N LYS A 8 10.86 -59.79 10.93
CA LYS A 8 10.23 -58.70 10.19
C LYS A 8 11.23 -58.15 9.18
N ALA A 9 11.11 -58.61 7.94
CA ALA A 9 11.51 -57.80 6.81
C ALA A 9 10.58 -56.57 6.79
N GLY A 10 11.15 -55.38 6.97
CA GLY A 10 10.42 -54.12 6.89
C GLY A 10 11.32 -53.09 6.24
N GLY A 11 11.17 -52.92 4.93
CA GLY A 11 11.83 -51.84 4.19
C GLY A 11 11.48 -50.50 4.83
N GLY A 12 12.48 -49.84 5.41
CA GLY A 12 12.35 -48.45 5.81
C GLY A 12 11.98 -47.59 4.59
N PRO A 13 11.32 -46.44 4.78
CA PRO A 13 11.05 -45.53 3.67
C PRO A 13 12.39 -45.18 3.00
N PHE A 14 12.47 -45.36 1.68
CA PHE A 14 13.62 -44.88 0.90
C PHE A 14 13.63 -43.34 0.98
N PHE A 15 14.37 -42.79 1.94
CA PHE A 15 14.62 -41.35 2.00
C PHE A 15 15.68 -40.99 0.97
N LEU A 16 15.30 -40.17 -0.01
CA LEU A 16 16.25 -39.54 -0.92
C LEU A 16 17.23 -38.67 -0.12
N PRO A 17 18.56 -38.82 -0.29
CA PRO A 17 19.53 -37.95 0.36
C PRO A 17 19.31 -36.47 0.01
N ASN A 18 19.59 -35.57 0.96
CA ASN A 18 19.39 -34.13 0.80
C ASN A 18 20.11 -33.56 -0.44
N ASP A 19 21.28 -34.06 -0.78
CA ASP A 19 22.04 -33.59 -1.94
C ASP A 19 21.32 -33.91 -3.27
N ILE A 20 20.66 -35.07 -3.34
CA ILE A 20 19.85 -35.46 -4.51
C ILE A 20 18.57 -34.62 -4.56
N LEU A 21 17.95 -34.33 -3.41
CA LEU A 21 16.80 -33.43 -3.34
C LEU A 21 17.17 -32.01 -3.78
N ILE A 22 18.30 -31.47 -3.32
CA ILE A 22 18.85 -30.18 -3.75
C ILE A 22 19.05 -30.19 -5.27
N ASP A 23 19.66 -31.25 -5.79
CA ASP A 23 19.93 -31.39 -7.22
C ASP A 23 18.63 -31.37 -8.03
N ILE A 24 17.64 -32.21 -7.68
CA ILE A 24 16.35 -32.30 -8.36
C ILE A 24 15.57 -30.97 -8.25
N ILE A 25 15.41 -30.44 -7.04
CA ILE A 25 14.56 -29.26 -6.80
C ILE A 25 15.17 -28.00 -7.42
N SER A 26 16.50 -27.93 -7.56
CA SER A 26 17.15 -26.78 -8.22
C SER A 26 16.90 -26.68 -9.73
N TYR A 27 16.37 -27.73 -10.38
CA TYR A 27 15.89 -27.68 -11.76
C TYR A 27 14.43 -27.24 -11.89
N LEU A 28 13.69 -27.13 -10.77
CA LEU A 28 12.29 -26.77 -10.79
C LEU A 28 12.08 -25.25 -10.89
N PRO A 29 10.94 -24.81 -11.43
CA PRO A 29 10.59 -23.40 -11.45
C PRO A 29 10.49 -22.81 -10.04
N ALA A 30 10.89 -21.55 -9.87
CA ALA A 30 10.92 -20.86 -8.58
C ALA A 30 9.58 -20.95 -7.81
N LYS A 31 8.44 -20.93 -8.53
CA LYS A 31 7.10 -21.07 -7.93
C LYS A 31 6.89 -22.43 -7.27
N SER A 32 7.36 -23.50 -7.91
CA SER A 32 7.26 -24.86 -7.36
C SER A 32 8.15 -25.00 -6.13
N VAL A 33 9.37 -24.48 -6.19
CA VAL A 33 10.28 -24.47 -5.04
C VAL A 33 9.71 -23.66 -3.87
N ALA A 34 9.08 -22.52 -4.14
CA ALA A 34 8.43 -21.71 -3.11
C ALA A 34 7.30 -22.47 -2.40
N ARG A 35 6.50 -23.28 -3.13
CA ARG A 35 5.50 -24.19 -2.54
C ARG A 35 6.16 -25.28 -1.71
N PHE A 36 7.29 -25.83 -2.15
CA PHE A 36 8.00 -26.86 -1.39
C PHE A 36 8.59 -26.37 -0.07
N ARG A 37 8.76 -25.06 0.12
CA ARG A 37 9.12 -24.49 1.44
C ARG A 37 8.03 -24.68 2.49
N SER A 38 6.77 -24.97 2.13
CA SER A 38 5.70 -25.24 3.10
C SER A 38 5.62 -26.70 3.55
N VAL A 39 6.39 -27.61 2.93
CA VAL A 39 6.34 -29.05 3.22
C VAL A 39 6.87 -29.38 4.61
N SER A 40 7.98 -28.76 5.02
CA SER A 40 8.55 -28.92 6.37
C SER A 40 9.52 -27.78 6.72
N ARG A 41 9.85 -27.63 8.02
CA ARG A 41 10.88 -26.69 8.47
C ARG A 41 12.27 -27.00 7.88
N SER A 42 12.61 -28.29 7.75
CA SER A 42 13.87 -28.75 7.15
C SER A 42 13.97 -28.36 5.68
N TRP A 43 12.90 -28.58 4.91
CA TRP A 43 12.83 -28.16 3.51
C TRP A 43 12.88 -26.65 3.36
N ARG A 44 12.17 -25.90 4.22
CA ARG A 44 12.26 -24.44 4.25
C ARG A 44 13.71 -23.97 4.46
N ALA A 45 14.43 -24.55 5.43
CA ALA A 45 15.82 -24.18 5.70
C ALA A 45 16.75 -24.52 4.52
N MET A 46 16.64 -25.73 3.97
CA MET A 46 17.42 -26.19 2.81
C MET A 46 17.21 -25.28 1.58
N LEU A 47 15.95 -25.03 1.21
CA LEU A 47 15.54 -24.26 0.03
C LEU A 47 15.69 -22.74 0.20
N SER A 48 16.02 -22.27 1.40
CA SER A 48 16.37 -20.88 1.70
C SER A 48 17.88 -20.67 1.91
N SER A 49 18.68 -21.74 1.86
CA SER A 49 20.14 -21.64 2.01
C SER A 49 20.79 -20.88 0.85
N LYS A 50 21.85 -20.10 1.14
CA LYS A 50 22.62 -19.35 0.14
C LYS A 50 23.14 -20.26 -0.98
N HIS A 51 23.56 -21.48 -0.62
CA HIS A 51 24.01 -22.50 -1.58
C HIS A 51 22.91 -22.88 -2.57
N PHE A 52 21.72 -23.26 -2.08
CA PHE A 52 20.60 -23.64 -2.93
C PHE A 52 20.16 -22.49 -3.84
N LEU A 53 20.04 -21.27 -3.29
CA LEU A 53 19.63 -20.09 -4.06
C LEU A 53 20.59 -19.80 -5.22
N GLN A 54 21.91 -19.88 -4.98
CA GLN A 54 22.92 -19.70 -6.03
C GLN A 54 22.90 -20.83 -7.07
N LEU A 55 22.72 -22.07 -6.63
CA LEU A 55 22.63 -23.23 -7.53
C LEU A 55 21.40 -23.12 -8.45
N HIS A 56 20.24 -22.83 -7.88
CA HIS A 56 18.99 -22.61 -8.61
C HIS A 56 19.12 -21.45 -9.62
N LEU A 57 19.64 -20.30 -9.18
CA LEU A 57 19.83 -19.13 -10.04
C LEU A 57 20.70 -19.45 -11.27
N ARG A 58 21.82 -20.18 -11.09
CA ARG A 58 22.71 -20.60 -12.19
C ARG A 58 22.04 -21.59 -13.14
N ARG A 59 21.25 -22.52 -12.62
CA ARG A 59 20.57 -23.56 -13.44
C ARG A 59 19.40 -22.99 -14.22
N ALA A 60 18.63 -22.08 -13.62
CA ALA A 60 17.42 -21.52 -14.22
C ALA A 60 17.70 -20.42 -15.27
N ASN A 61 18.88 -19.79 -15.23
CA ASN A 61 19.27 -18.66 -16.10
C ASN A 61 20.50 -18.96 -16.96
N ARG A 62 20.49 -20.08 -17.68
CA ARG A 62 21.58 -20.43 -18.60
C ARG A 62 21.68 -19.43 -19.77
N PRO A 63 22.91 -19.09 -20.24
CA PRO A 63 23.11 -18.21 -21.38
C PRO A 63 22.41 -18.75 -22.64
N GLY A 64 21.87 -17.84 -23.48
CA GLY A 64 21.25 -18.19 -24.76
C GLY A 64 19.71 -18.17 -24.77
N HIS A 65 19.05 -17.76 -23.69
CA HIS A 65 17.58 -17.62 -23.64
C HIS A 65 17.18 -16.24 -23.12
N LEU A 66 16.83 -15.34 -24.04
CA LEU A 66 16.28 -14.04 -23.66
C LEU A 66 14.85 -14.22 -23.16
N LYS A 67 14.65 -14.07 -21.85
CA LYS A 67 13.31 -13.92 -21.27
C LYS A 67 13.08 -12.43 -21.04
N VAL A 68 11.96 -11.93 -21.51
CA VAL A 68 11.54 -10.54 -21.30
C VAL A 68 10.41 -10.53 -20.27
N PHE A 69 10.15 -9.40 -19.64
CA PHE A 69 8.92 -9.15 -18.92
C PHE A 69 8.45 -7.72 -19.23
N CYS A 70 7.13 -7.52 -19.36
CA CYS A 70 6.54 -6.22 -19.74
C CYS A 70 5.42 -5.83 -18.79
N HIS A 71 5.22 -4.54 -18.59
CA HIS A 71 4.03 -3.97 -17.96
C HIS A 71 3.29 -3.06 -18.96
N PRO A 72 2.25 -3.56 -19.67
CA PRO A 72 1.55 -2.76 -20.66
C PRO A 72 0.80 -1.57 -20.03
N PRO A 73 0.62 -0.45 -20.76
CA PRO A 73 -0.11 0.72 -20.27
C PRO A 73 -1.59 0.39 -20.01
N GLY A 74 -2.17 0.94 -18.93
CA GLY A 74 -3.61 0.87 -18.62
C GLY A 74 -3.92 1.46 -17.25
N ARG A 75 -5.06 2.14 -17.08
CA ARG A 75 -5.65 2.27 -15.73
C ARG A 75 -6.26 0.91 -15.40
N GLY A 76 -5.84 0.32 -14.28
CA GLY A 76 -6.38 -0.95 -13.82
C GLY A 76 -5.76 -2.19 -14.48
N GLU A 77 -5.55 -3.20 -13.64
CA GLU A 77 -5.46 -4.64 -13.95
C GLU A 77 -4.48 -5.17 -15.01
N CYS A 78 -3.37 -4.51 -15.33
CA CYS A 78 -2.32 -5.18 -16.12
C CYS A 78 -1.48 -6.17 -15.27
N ARG A 79 -2.04 -7.37 -15.03
CA ARG A 79 -1.49 -8.48 -14.21
C ARG A 79 -0.70 -9.55 -15.01
N PHE A 80 -0.06 -9.19 -16.12
CA PHE A 80 0.55 -10.15 -17.04
C PHE A 80 2.04 -9.88 -17.25
N PHE A 81 2.83 -10.96 -17.30
CA PHE A 81 4.19 -10.92 -17.82
C PHE A 81 4.23 -11.68 -19.14
N TYR A 82 4.94 -11.14 -20.13
CA TYR A 82 5.18 -11.82 -21.39
C TYR A 82 6.55 -12.47 -21.35
N SER A 83 6.62 -13.80 -21.33
CA SER A 83 7.89 -14.50 -21.49
C SER A 83 8.01 -14.98 -22.94
N TRP A 84 8.99 -14.45 -23.65
CA TRP A 84 9.44 -15.02 -24.91
C TRP A 84 10.66 -15.93 -24.66
N SER A 85 10.82 -16.98 -25.45
CA SER A 85 12.00 -17.86 -25.39
C SER A 85 12.28 -18.44 -26.78
N GLN A 86 13.54 -18.32 -27.20
CA GLN A 86 14.04 -18.80 -28.50
C GLN A 86 13.90 -20.33 -28.67
N GLN A 87 14.01 -21.11 -27.58
CA GLN A 87 13.99 -22.59 -27.63
C GLN A 87 12.70 -23.19 -28.20
N HIS A 88 11.63 -22.42 -28.22
CA HIS A 88 10.32 -22.90 -28.67
C HIS A 88 9.91 -22.36 -30.04
N GLY A 89 10.73 -21.49 -30.67
CA GLY A 89 10.49 -20.95 -32.03
C GLY A 89 9.09 -20.35 -32.25
N GLY A 90 8.37 -20.03 -31.18
CA GLY A 90 6.94 -19.74 -31.20
C GLY A 90 6.62 -18.35 -30.66
N PRO A 91 5.38 -17.87 -30.87
CA PRO A 91 4.92 -16.58 -30.36
C PRO A 91 5.08 -16.51 -28.84
N ALA A 92 5.30 -15.29 -28.32
CA ALA A 92 5.49 -15.06 -26.89
C ALA A 92 4.35 -15.67 -26.07
N LYS A 93 4.69 -16.49 -25.07
CA LYS A 93 3.68 -17.09 -24.19
C LYS A 93 3.26 -16.06 -23.14
N LYS A 94 1.97 -15.71 -23.12
CA LYS A 94 1.35 -14.89 -22.07
C LYS A 94 1.44 -15.67 -20.75
N PHE A 95 2.23 -15.19 -19.80
CA PHE A 95 2.33 -15.78 -18.47
C PHE A 95 1.55 -14.91 -17.49
N ARG A 96 0.40 -15.40 -17.02
CA ARG A 96 -0.37 -14.72 -15.97
C ARG A 96 0.33 -14.91 -14.62
N ARG A 97 0.82 -13.84 -14.01
CA ARG A 97 1.11 -13.80 -12.57
C ARG A 97 0.42 -12.58 -11.99
N SER A 98 -0.52 -12.85 -11.08
CA SER A 98 -1.18 -11.82 -10.27
C SER A 98 -0.12 -11.16 -9.37
N PHE A 99 0.45 -10.06 -9.84
CA PHE A 99 1.20 -9.16 -8.98
C PHE A 99 0.19 -8.20 -8.34
N THR A 100 0.23 -8.06 -7.01
CA THR A 100 -0.73 -7.28 -6.22
C THR A 100 -0.25 -5.86 -5.92
N GLY A 101 0.92 -5.46 -6.42
CA GLY A 101 1.48 -4.12 -6.21
C GLY A 101 1.38 -3.24 -7.46
N GLU A 102 0.91 -2.00 -7.30
CA GLU A 102 0.89 -0.98 -8.35
C GLU A 102 2.29 -0.37 -8.56
N PHE A 103 2.85 -0.52 -9.77
CA PHE A 103 4.10 0.13 -10.17
C PHE A 103 3.98 0.71 -11.59
N ASP A 104 4.58 1.87 -11.82
CA ASP A 104 4.49 2.64 -13.08
C ASP A 104 5.41 2.06 -14.17
N HIS A 105 6.63 1.66 -13.80
CA HIS A 105 7.59 1.05 -14.71
C HIS A 105 8.74 0.39 -13.94
N VAL A 106 9.45 -0.48 -14.66
CA VAL A 106 10.71 -1.04 -14.17
C VAL A 106 11.84 -0.06 -14.36
N ALA A 107 12.61 0.14 -13.29
CA ALA A 107 13.63 1.15 -13.26
C ALA A 107 15.02 0.58 -13.59
N THR A 108 15.30 -0.69 -13.27
CA THR A 108 16.61 -1.34 -13.45
C THR A 108 16.51 -2.64 -14.25
N ARG A 109 17.65 -3.08 -14.80
CA ARG A 109 17.84 -4.47 -15.24
C ARG A 109 17.68 -5.43 -14.05
N THR A 110 17.27 -6.67 -14.29
CA THR A 110 17.27 -7.70 -13.25
C THR A 110 18.67 -7.91 -12.68
N LEU A 111 18.73 -8.01 -11.36
CA LEU A 111 19.92 -8.36 -10.61
C LEU A 111 19.64 -9.59 -9.76
N HIS A 112 20.05 -10.76 -10.26
CA HIS A 112 19.74 -12.05 -9.63
C HIS A 112 18.22 -12.23 -9.43
N GLY A 113 17.43 -11.78 -10.41
CA GLY A 113 15.97 -11.73 -10.39
C GLY A 113 15.31 -10.69 -9.48
N LEU A 114 16.09 -9.87 -8.76
CA LEU A 114 15.56 -8.65 -8.11
C LEU A 114 15.47 -7.51 -9.12
N VAL A 115 14.45 -6.67 -8.97
CA VAL A 115 14.22 -5.52 -9.83
C VAL A 115 13.85 -4.32 -8.97
N LEU A 116 14.50 -3.19 -9.20
CA LEU A 116 14.01 -1.90 -8.69
C LEU A 116 12.91 -1.38 -9.62
N ALA A 117 11.74 -1.06 -9.06
CA ALA A 117 10.58 -0.53 -9.76
C ALA A 117 10.04 0.73 -9.08
N ARG A 118 9.40 1.60 -9.86
CA ARG A 118 8.79 2.84 -9.36
C ARG A 118 7.30 2.64 -9.07
N ARG A 119 6.79 3.11 -7.93
CA ARG A 119 5.36 3.00 -7.56
C ARG A 119 4.47 4.04 -8.29
N TYR A 120 3.19 3.72 -8.48
CA TYR A 120 2.16 4.61 -9.09
C TYR A 120 1.59 5.62 -8.07
N LEU A 121 0.78 6.59 -8.55
CA LEU A 121 0.21 7.79 -7.88
C LEU A 121 -0.03 7.71 -6.35
N GLY A 122 0.21 8.81 -5.64
CA GLY A 122 -0.03 8.95 -4.18
C GLY A 122 1.24 8.75 -3.34
N ASP A 123 1.90 7.60 -3.48
CA ASP A 123 3.16 7.28 -2.79
C ASP A 123 4.35 7.43 -3.77
N CYS A 124 4.83 8.66 -3.99
CA CYS A 124 6.00 8.93 -4.84
C CYS A 124 7.27 8.23 -4.32
N GLY A 125 7.55 6.98 -4.74
CA GLY A 125 8.68 6.19 -4.22
C GLY A 125 9.12 5.00 -5.09
N TYR A 126 10.17 4.31 -4.63
CA TYR A 126 10.73 3.12 -5.27
C TYR A 126 10.49 1.87 -4.40
N CYS A 127 10.40 0.71 -5.06
CA CYS A 127 10.33 -0.59 -4.40
C CYS A 127 11.31 -1.55 -5.06
N VAL A 128 11.78 -2.53 -4.30
CA VAL A 128 12.47 -3.70 -4.85
C VAL A 128 11.45 -4.83 -4.93
N LEU A 129 11.47 -5.59 -6.01
CA LEU A 129 10.56 -6.72 -6.20
C LEU A 129 11.30 -7.93 -6.75
N ASN A 130 10.77 -9.12 -6.44
CA ASN A 130 11.13 -10.37 -7.09
C ASN A 130 9.90 -10.87 -7.86
N PRO A 131 9.89 -10.78 -9.22
CA PRO A 131 8.75 -11.20 -10.04
C PRO A 131 8.44 -12.71 -9.94
N CYS A 132 9.40 -13.52 -9.49
CA CYS A 132 9.23 -14.97 -9.37
C CYS A 132 8.49 -15.39 -8.11
N THR A 133 8.77 -14.72 -7.00
CA THR A 133 8.19 -15.04 -5.69
C THR A 133 6.98 -14.17 -5.34
N ASN A 134 6.72 -13.12 -6.13
CA ASN A 134 5.73 -12.08 -5.81
C ASN A 134 6.07 -11.28 -4.54
N ALA A 135 7.31 -11.41 -4.04
CA ALA A 135 7.78 -10.62 -2.92
C ALA A 135 8.07 -9.19 -3.40
N PHE A 136 7.73 -8.22 -2.57
CA PHE A 136 8.03 -6.81 -2.79
C PHE A 136 8.46 -6.16 -1.48
N LEU A 137 9.30 -5.13 -1.59
CA LEU A 137 9.75 -4.29 -0.49
C LEU A 137 9.64 -2.84 -0.94
N ALA A 138 8.68 -2.11 -0.37
CA ALA A 138 8.66 -0.66 -0.51
C ALA A 138 9.89 -0.10 0.22
N LEU A 139 10.70 0.71 -0.48
CA LEU A 139 11.82 1.38 0.17
C LEU A 139 11.26 2.53 1.03
N PRO A 140 11.75 2.71 2.26
CA PRO A 140 11.25 3.76 3.15
C PRO A 140 11.65 5.12 2.58
N ASP A 141 10.74 5.81 1.89
CA ASP A 141 10.95 7.23 1.51
C ASP A 141 10.33 8.20 2.55
N SER A 142 10.02 7.66 3.73
CA SER A 142 9.07 8.20 4.68
C SER A 142 9.68 9.10 5.75
N LYS A 143 10.23 10.25 5.35
CA LYS A 143 10.17 11.46 6.18
C LYS A 143 9.95 12.66 5.29
N PHE A 144 9.01 13.53 5.69
CA PHE A 144 9.01 14.90 5.21
C PHE A 144 10.42 15.49 5.45
N PRO A 145 11.09 15.96 4.39
CA PRO A 145 10.57 16.16 3.04
C PRO A 145 10.68 14.94 2.10
N LEU A 146 9.67 14.75 1.25
CA LEU A 146 9.74 13.83 0.11
C LEU A 146 10.98 14.15 -0.74
N LYS A 147 11.83 13.15 -0.98
CA LYS A 147 13.01 13.34 -1.82
C LYS A 147 12.69 13.38 -3.32
N ARG A 148 11.47 13.09 -3.75
CA ARG A 148 11.07 13.30 -5.16
C ARG A 148 9.66 13.86 -5.23
N ASN A 149 9.54 15.10 -5.70
CA ASN A 149 8.26 15.73 -6.05
C ASN A 149 8.17 15.82 -7.58
N HIS A 150 7.01 15.51 -8.16
CA HIS A 150 6.81 15.60 -9.60
C HIS A 150 7.07 17.03 -10.12
N GLY A 151 8.14 17.17 -10.89
CA GLY A 151 8.20 18.16 -11.96
C GLY A 151 7.47 17.63 -13.19
N THR A 152 6.79 18.53 -13.89
CA THR A 152 6.18 18.39 -15.23
C THR A 152 4.98 17.44 -15.36
N HIS A 153 3.81 17.88 -14.87
CA HIS A 153 2.64 18.25 -15.68
C HIS A 153 1.43 18.55 -14.77
N GLY A 154 0.98 19.82 -14.75
CA GLY A 154 -0.33 20.23 -14.22
C GLY A 154 -0.39 20.52 -12.72
N PHE A 155 -0.44 21.81 -12.36
CA PHE A 155 -1.18 22.37 -11.22
C PHE A 155 -1.43 21.47 -10.00
N VAL A 156 -0.41 21.24 -9.17
CA VAL A 156 -0.64 21.21 -7.70
C VAL A 156 0.07 22.42 -7.12
N ARG A 157 -0.57 23.59 -7.30
CA ARG A 157 -0.36 24.68 -6.36
C ARG A 157 -0.99 24.21 -5.05
N ASN A 158 -0.18 23.95 -4.03
CA ASN A 158 -0.69 24.11 -2.68
C ASN A 158 -1.30 25.51 -2.61
N LEU A 159 -2.57 25.63 -2.20
CA LEU A 159 -3.29 26.91 -2.07
C LEU A 159 -2.58 27.91 -1.13
N SER A 160 -1.55 27.48 -0.39
CA SER A 160 -0.73 28.32 0.48
C SER A 160 0.51 28.93 -0.18
N GLY A 161 0.88 28.58 -1.42
CA GLY A 161 2.05 29.17 -2.11
C GLY A 161 3.43 28.90 -1.47
N VAL A 162 3.49 28.12 -0.38
CA VAL A 162 4.74 27.83 0.35
C VAL A 162 5.14 26.37 0.12
N PHE A 163 6.27 26.17 -0.57
CA PHE A 163 6.98 24.89 -0.57
C PHE A 163 7.52 24.64 0.84
N ARG A 164 7.01 23.64 1.57
CA ARG A 164 7.68 23.19 2.80
C ARG A 164 8.99 22.51 2.40
N THR A 165 10.10 23.20 2.63
CA THR A 165 11.46 22.72 2.38
C THR A 165 11.84 21.59 3.35
N PRO A 166 12.83 20.73 3.02
CA PRO A 166 13.58 20.66 1.75
C PRO A 166 13.04 19.66 0.68
N ALA A 167 12.31 20.13 -0.34
CA ALA A 167 11.99 19.28 -1.50
C ALA A 167 13.24 18.99 -2.35
N TYR A 168 13.54 17.72 -2.62
CA TYR A 168 14.60 17.32 -3.55
C TYR A 168 13.97 17.08 -4.93
N VAL A 169 14.51 17.75 -5.97
CA VAL A 169 13.90 17.77 -7.31
C VAL A 169 14.49 16.67 -8.20
N ASN A 170 15.78 16.39 -8.05
CA ASN A 170 16.51 15.42 -8.85
C ASN A 170 17.09 14.32 -7.95
N VAL A 171 16.57 13.10 -8.08
CA VAL A 171 17.06 11.91 -7.37
C VAL A 171 17.19 10.75 -8.34
N ALA A 172 18.36 10.14 -8.35
CA ALA A 172 18.67 8.92 -9.07
C ALA A 172 18.77 7.77 -8.07
N TYR A 173 18.18 6.63 -8.40
CA TYR A 173 18.25 5.40 -7.61
C TYR A 173 18.98 4.32 -8.40
N GLY A 174 19.58 3.35 -7.73
CA GLY A 174 20.12 2.16 -8.38
C GLY A 174 20.16 0.96 -7.43
N LEU A 175 20.10 -0.24 -8.00
CA LEU A 175 20.18 -1.50 -7.27
C LEU A 175 21.50 -2.21 -7.63
N GLY A 176 22.27 -2.60 -6.62
CA GLY A 176 23.58 -3.23 -6.77
C GLY A 176 23.78 -4.41 -5.83
N TYR A 177 24.83 -5.19 -6.09
CA TYR A 177 25.18 -6.39 -5.33
C TYR A 177 26.67 -6.40 -4.97
N CYS A 178 26.98 -6.50 -3.68
CA CYS A 178 28.34 -6.68 -3.19
C CYS A 178 28.68 -8.17 -3.20
N SER A 179 29.60 -8.59 -4.08
CA SER A 179 30.02 -10.00 -4.15
C SER A 179 30.79 -10.46 -2.90
N ALA A 180 31.54 -9.56 -2.27
CA ALA A 180 32.34 -9.85 -1.08
C ALA A 180 31.48 -10.16 0.16
N THR A 181 30.46 -9.35 0.41
CA THR A 181 29.53 -9.55 1.56
C THR A 181 28.33 -10.43 1.18
N GLY A 182 27.98 -10.50 -0.10
CA GLY A 182 26.77 -11.17 -0.59
C GLY A 182 25.50 -10.36 -0.35
N GLU A 183 25.62 -9.06 -0.09
CA GLU A 183 24.52 -8.16 0.22
C GLU A 183 24.01 -7.44 -1.03
N TYR A 184 22.71 -7.19 -1.07
CA TYR A 184 22.11 -6.29 -2.06
C TYR A 184 21.96 -4.91 -1.45
N LYS A 185 22.37 -3.88 -2.19
CA LYS A 185 22.33 -2.49 -1.74
C LYS A 185 21.55 -1.65 -2.76
N VAL A 186 20.66 -0.80 -2.26
CA VAL A 186 20.07 0.27 -3.06
C VAL A 186 20.81 1.56 -2.72
N ALA A 187 21.32 2.25 -3.74
CA ALA A 187 21.93 3.56 -3.58
C ALA A 187 21.02 4.63 -4.18
N ARG A 188 21.03 5.82 -3.57
CA ARG A 188 20.40 7.00 -4.17
C ARG A 188 21.32 8.21 -4.10
N LEU A 189 21.41 8.92 -5.21
CA LEU A 189 22.08 10.21 -5.30
C LEU A 189 21.04 11.32 -5.43
N PHE A 190 21.22 12.41 -4.69
CA PHE A 190 20.30 13.55 -4.70
C PHE A 190 20.98 14.88 -4.37
N ASN A 191 20.45 15.97 -4.92
CA ASN A 191 20.94 17.34 -4.67
C ASN A 191 19.84 18.20 -4.05
N ARG A 192 20.20 19.03 -3.06
CA ARG A 192 19.28 19.99 -2.43
C ARG A 192 19.21 21.26 -3.30
N ARG A 193 18.01 21.73 -3.63
CA ARG A 193 17.84 23.03 -4.31
C ARG A 193 17.57 24.12 -3.26
N CYS A 194 18.43 25.13 -3.19
CA CYS A 194 18.20 26.33 -2.38
C CYS A 194 17.62 27.43 -3.28
N ALA A 195 16.61 28.16 -2.80
CA ALA A 195 16.03 29.26 -3.58
C ALA A 195 17.09 30.36 -3.79
N GLY A 196 17.49 30.59 -5.04
CA GLY A 196 18.30 31.76 -5.44
C GLY A 196 19.80 31.55 -5.75
N ARG A 197 20.40 30.36 -5.61
CA ARG A 197 21.81 30.07 -6.03
C ARG A 197 22.06 28.58 -6.38
N GLU A 198 23.26 28.32 -6.92
CA GLU A 198 23.88 27.06 -7.40
C GLU A 198 23.43 25.76 -6.70
N VAL A 199 23.45 24.66 -7.47
CA VAL A 199 23.16 23.28 -7.05
C VAL A 199 23.94 22.95 -5.77
N ALA A 200 23.26 22.55 -4.69
CA ALA A 200 23.93 22.17 -3.45
C ALA A 200 24.65 20.82 -3.59
N ALA A 201 25.59 20.56 -2.67
CA ALA A 201 26.40 19.35 -2.60
C ALA A 201 25.60 18.05 -2.85
N THR A 202 26.10 17.23 -3.76
CA THR A 202 25.54 15.92 -4.08
C THR A 202 25.68 14.97 -2.89
N SER A 203 24.57 14.41 -2.45
CA SER A 203 24.54 13.44 -1.35
C SER A 203 24.27 12.03 -1.89
N CYS A 204 24.92 11.03 -1.29
CA CYS A 204 24.69 9.61 -1.57
C CYS A 204 24.24 8.90 -0.29
N GLU A 205 23.17 8.11 -0.41
CA GLU A 205 22.69 7.24 0.66
C GLU A 205 22.56 5.80 0.17
N ILE A 206 22.82 4.88 1.10
CA ILE A 206 22.81 3.44 0.91
C ILE A 206 21.73 2.83 1.80
N PHE A 207 21.01 1.87 1.24
CA PHE A 207 20.06 1.01 1.92
C PHE A 207 20.42 -0.45 1.65
N VAL A 208 20.71 -1.22 2.71
CA VAL A 208 21.08 -2.64 2.59
C VAL A 208 19.83 -3.50 2.73
N LEU A 209 19.51 -4.29 1.71
CA LEU A 209 18.34 -5.16 1.70
C LEU A 209 18.52 -6.33 2.69
N GLY A 210 17.46 -6.67 3.42
CA GLY A 210 17.45 -7.79 4.36
C GLY A 210 18.23 -7.57 5.64
N SER A 211 18.70 -6.35 5.92
CA SER A 211 19.30 -6.01 7.20
C SER A 211 18.21 -5.80 8.27
N PRO A 212 18.33 -6.37 9.48
CA PRO A 212 17.36 -6.13 10.56
C PRO A 212 17.26 -4.65 11.00
N ALA A 213 18.29 -3.86 10.70
CA ALA A 213 18.34 -2.42 10.97
C ALA A 213 18.24 -1.59 9.68
N ALA A 214 17.61 -2.13 8.62
CA ALA A 214 17.58 -1.50 7.29
C ALA A 214 16.96 -0.10 7.34
N ARG A 215 17.83 0.91 7.26
CA ARG A 215 17.51 2.33 7.15
C ARG A 215 18.44 2.95 6.12
N TRP A 216 18.00 4.04 5.51
CA TRP A 216 18.91 4.86 4.72
C TRP A 216 20.02 5.40 5.62
N ARG A 217 21.26 5.24 5.15
CA ARG A 217 22.44 5.82 5.78
C ARG A 217 23.32 6.46 4.70
N PRO A 218 24.18 7.43 5.05
CA PRO A 218 25.19 7.94 4.12
C PRO A 218 26.08 6.81 3.58
N SER A 219 26.61 6.98 2.37
CA SER A 219 27.71 6.15 1.85
C SER A 219 28.97 6.32 2.70
N ALA A 220 29.86 5.32 2.69
CA ALA A 220 31.12 5.36 3.44
C ALA A 220 32.00 6.56 3.06
N GLN A 221 32.07 6.87 1.77
CA GLN A 221 32.74 8.07 1.27
C GLN A 221 31.71 9.13 0.88
N GLN A 222 31.97 10.39 1.24
CA GLN A 222 31.25 11.53 0.66
C GLN A 222 31.77 11.82 -0.75
N LEU A 223 30.91 12.31 -1.65
CA LEU A 223 31.38 12.75 -2.96
C LEU A 223 32.38 13.90 -2.80
N PRO A 224 33.49 13.94 -3.56
CA PRO A 224 34.41 15.07 -3.55
C PRO A 224 33.70 16.36 -4.02
N ALA A 225 34.11 17.52 -3.52
CA ALA A 225 33.49 18.82 -3.84
C ALA A 225 33.47 19.14 -5.35
N ASP A 226 34.41 18.57 -6.12
CA ASP A 226 34.52 18.75 -7.57
C ASP A 226 33.37 18.09 -8.37
N TYR A 227 32.56 17.26 -7.69
CA TYR A 227 31.42 16.50 -8.20
C TYR A 227 30.06 17.17 -7.94
N ASP A 228 30.03 18.49 -7.71
CA ASP A 228 28.78 19.26 -7.73
C ASP A 228 28.22 19.28 -9.17
N VAL A 229 27.39 18.28 -9.47
CA VAL A 229 26.76 18.08 -10.77
C VAL A 229 25.27 17.86 -10.60
N ASP A 230 24.46 18.51 -11.43
CA ASP A 230 23.01 18.26 -11.45
C ASP A 230 22.73 16.82 -11.88
N ILE A 231 22.12 16.03 -10.99
CA ILE A 231 21.84 14.62 -11.25
C ILE A 231 20.69 14.49 -12.26
N PHE A 232 20.87 13.62 -13.24
CA PHE A 232 19.77 13.24 -14.12
C PHE A 232 18.89 12.22 -13.37
N PRO A 233 17.56 12.42 -13.23
CA PRO A 233 16.68 11.56 -12.43
C PRO A 233 16.33 10.24 -13.14
N ARG A 234 17.35 9.56 -13.64
CA ARG A 234 17.34 8.23 -14.25
C ARG A 234 17.92 7.23 -13.28
N THR A 235 17.53 5.98 -13.45
CA THR A 235 18.07 4.89 -12.67
C THR A 235 19.52 4.62 -13.05
N ALA A 236 20.34 4.29 -12.06
CA ALA A 236 21.73 3.93 -12.29
C ALA A 236 21.86 2.52 -12.88
N VAL A 237 22.94 2.31 -13.63
CA VAL A 237 23.28 1.01 -14.20
C VAL A 237 24.29 0.32 -13.28
N PHE A 238 24.02 -0.90 -12.86
CA PHE A 238 24.97 -1.71 -12.10
C PHE A 238 25.72 -2.66 -13.03
N LEU A 239 27.04 -2.64 -12.98
CA LEU A 239 27.92 -3.48 -13.78
C LEU A 239 29.24 -3.71 -13.03
N ASN A 240 29.66 -4.98 -12.92
CA ASN A 240 30.95 -5.39 -12.35
C ASN A 240 31.29 -4.82 -10.96
N GLY A 241 30.27 -4.65 -10.10
CA GLY A 241 30.44 -4.09 -8.73
C GLY A 241 30.31 -2.57 -8.67
N LEU A 242 30.32 -1.89 -9.81
CA LEU A 242 30.17 -0.45 -9.93
C LEU A 242 28.73 -0.07 -10.31
N MET A 243 28.26 1.04 -9.77
CA MET A 243 26.97 1.65 -10.08
C MET A 243 27.19 3.01 -10.75
N TYR A 244 26.65 3.16 -11.96
CA TYR A 244 26.90 4.29 -12.85
C TYR A 244 25.71 5.24 -12.90
N PHE A 245 25.91 6.48 -12.46
CA PHE A 245 24.92 7.55 -12.41
C PHE A 245 25.15 8.57 -13.51
N LEU A 246 24.07 8.99 -14.20
CA LEU A 246 24.12 9.99 -15.27
C LEU A 246 23.90 11.41 -14.72
N CYS A 247 24.71 12.37 -15.18
CA CYS A 247 24.68 13.76 -14.74
C CYS A 247 24.38 14.74 -15.89
N ARG A 248 23.57 15.78 -15.64
CA ARG A 248 22.97 16.68 -16.66
C ARG A 248 23.92 17.77 -17.17
N GLU A 249 24.55 18.56 -16.30
CA GLU A 249 25.24 19.79 -16.73
C GLU A 249 26.60 19.54 -17.41
N ARG A 250 27.29 18.46 -17.05
CA ARG A 250 28.64 18.16 -17.56
C ARG A 250 28.70 17.01 -18.56
N PHE A 251 27.58 16.34 -18.86
CA PHE A 251 27.55 15.10 -19.65
C PHE A 251 28.60 14.09 -19.16
N VAL A 252 28.57 13.81 -17.86
CA VAL A 252 29.49 12.87 -17.22
C VAL A 252 28.75 11.72 -16.57
N VAL A 253 29.47 10.63 -16.34
CA VAL A 253 29.02 9.47 -15.56
C VAL A 253 29.84 9.39 -14.27
N ILE A 254 29.14 9.26 -13.14
CA ILE A 254 29.76 9.00 -11.84
C ILE A 254 29.64 7.51 -11.53
N ALA A 255 30.74 6.88 -11.12
CA ALA A 255 30.76 5.51 -10.63
C ALA A 255 30.79 5.48 -9.10
N LEU A 256 29.98 4.59 -8.52
CA LEU A 256 29.98 4.24 -7.10
C LEU A 256 30.34 2.76 -6.99
N ASP A 257 31.41 2.42 -6.27
CA ASP A 257 31.69 1.05 -5.89
C ASP A 257 30.72 0.62 -4.78
N ILE A 258 29.94 -0.43 -5.04
CA ILE A 258 28.92 -0.90 -4.10
C ILE A 258 29.52 -1.76 -2.98
N GLY A 259 30.71 -2.30 -3.18
CA GLY A 259 31.43 -3.09 -2.20
C GLY A 259 31.86 -2.24 -1.01
N ASP A 260 32.72 -1.27 -1.28
CA ASP A 260 33.31 -0.38 -0.26
C ASP A 260 32.61 0.98 -0.12
N GLU A 261 31.63 1.28 -0.99
CA GLU A 261 30.85 2.52 -0.98
C GLU A 261 31.71 3.76 -1.22
N THR A 262 32.70 3.61 -2.11
CA THR A 262 33.62 4.67 -2.56
C THR A 262 33.31 5.12 -3.99
N PHE A 263 33.85 6.27 -4.37
CA PHE A 263 33.72 6.84 -5.71
C PHE A 263 35.06 6.73 -6.44
N PRO A 264 35.32 5.63 -7.17
CA PRO A 264 36.60 5.44 -7.84
C PRO A 264 36.75 6.38 -9.05
N GLY A 265 37.93 6.99 -9.17
CA GLY A 265 38.34 7.77 -10.35
C GLY A 265 37.78 9.19 -10.41
N SER A 266 37.86 9.79 -11.60
CA SER A 266 37.23 11.07 -11.97
C SER A 266 35.93 10.82 -12.75
N PRO A 267 34.99 11.79 -12.84
CA PRO A 267 33.78 11.61 -13.64
C PRO A 267 34.14 11.29 -15.09
N LEU A 268 33.50 10.26 -15.67
CA LEU A 268 33.78 9.84 -17.04
C LEU A 268 33.06 10.76 -18.02
N PRO A 269 33.76 11.48 -18.92
CA PRO A 269 33.12 12.29 -19.94
C PRO A 269 32.39 11.40 -20.95
N LEU A 270 31.18 11.80 -21.35
CA LEU A 270 30.41 11.08 -22.36
C LEU A 270 30.86 11.49 -23.78
N PRO A 271 30.81 10.58 -24.76
CA PRO A 271 31.25 10.81 -26.13
C PRO A 271 30.17 11.54 -26.94
N VAL A 272 29.64 12.66 -26.41
CA VAL A 272 28.52 13.40 -26.98
C VAL A 272 28.97 14.85 -27.25
N ALA A 273 28.78 15.34 -28.46
CA ALA A 273 28.96 16.76 -28.73
C ALA A 273 27.97 17.57 -27.88
N LYS A 274 28.38 18.73 -27.32
CA LYS A 274 27.49 19.61 -26.53
C LYS A 274 26.39 20.19 -27.41
N VAL A 275 25.37 19.39 -27.72
CA VAL A 275 24.21 19.80 -28.51
C VAL A 275 23.06 20.07 -27.54
N PRO A 276 22.42 21.25 -27.60
CA PRO A 276 21.21 21.49 -26.83
C PRO A 276 20.15 20.48 -27.29
N GLU A 277 19.47 19.83 -26.35
CA GLU A 277 18.33 18.90 -26.56
C GLU A 277 18.61 17.40 -26.77
N VAL A 278 19.85 16.91 -26.61
CA VAL A 278 20.12 15.46 -26.67
C VAL A 278 19.58 14.74 -25.43
N ARG A 279 18.63 13.80 -25.60
CA ARG A 279 18.22 12.90 -24.49
C ARG A 279 19.13 11.69 -24.44
N LEU A 280 19.87 11.61 -23.34
CA LEU A 280 20.90 10.61 -23.07
C LEU A 280 20.39 9.55 -22.09
N GLY A 281 20.87 8.32 -22.25
CA GLY A 281 20.62 7.20 -21.34
C GLY A 281 21.84 6.31 -21.17
N LEU A 282 21.80 5.50 -20.12
CA LEU A 282 22.79 4.46 -19.82
C LEU A 282 22.09 3.11 -19.78
N ALA A 283 22.79 2.07 -20.26
CA ALA A 283 22.36 0.68 -20.15
C ALA A 283 23.57 -0.24 -19.94
N GLU A 284 23.33 -1.46 -19.48
CA GLU A 284 24.31 -2.55 -19.59
C GLU A 284 24.03 -3.31 -20.88
N LEU A 285 25.02 -3.37 -21.77
CA LEU A 285 24.91 -3.99 -23.08
C LEU A 285 26.12 -4.90 -23.35
N GLY A 286 25.89 -6.21 -23.28
CA GLY A 286 26.91 -7.21 -23.63
C GLY A 286 28.09 -7.26 -22.66
N GLY A 287 27.86 -7.02 -21.37
CA GLY A 287 28.88 -6.95 -20.33
C GLY A 287 29.64 -5.61 -20.30
N CYS A 288 29.18 -4.61 -21.04
CA CYS A 288 29.80 -3.29 -21.10
C CYS A 288 28.80 -2.19 -20.71
N LEU A 289 29.31 -1.09 -20.15
CA LEU A 289 28.50 0.10 -19.94
C LEU A 289 28.24 0.74 -21.30
N CYS A 290 26.97 0.95 -21.62
CA CYS A 290 26.53 1.56 -22.86
C CYS A 290 25.95 2.95 -22.58
N ALA A 291 26.46 3.96 -23.27
CA ALA A 291 25.81 5.25 -23.41
C ALA A 291 25.05 5.27 -24.73
N TYR A 292 23.82 5.78 -24.73
CA TYR A 292 23.03 5.91 -25.94
C TYR A 292 22.25 7.21 -25.97
N TYR A 293 22.09 7.76 -27.16
CA TYR A 293 21.34 8.98 -27.38
C TYR A 293 20.77 9.01 -28.80
N ALA A 294 19.77 9.86 -29.00
CA ALA A 294 19.22 10.15 -30.32
C ALA A 294 19.48 11.60 -30.70
N GLU A 295 19.69 11.85 -31.99
CA GLU A 295 19.77 13.17 -32.61
C GLU A 295 18.47 13.43 -33.38
N PRO A 296 17.49 14.14 -32.78
CA PRO A 296 16.14 14.21 -33.34
C PRO A 296 16.09 14.92 -34.70
N TRP A 297 17.02 15.83 -34.95
CA TRP A 297 17.11 16.60 -36.19
C TRP A 297 17.62 15.78 -37.38
N TYR A 298 18.23 14.61 -37.13
CA TYR A 298 18.87 13.79 -38.15
C TYR A 298 18.31 12.37 -38.22
N ASP A 299 17.29 12.06 -37.42
CA ASP A 299 16.71 10.73 -37.28
C ASP A 299 17.75 9.63 -37.01
N VAL A 300 18.74 9.92 -36.16
CA VAL A 300 19.84 8.99 -35.86
C VAL A 300 19.86 8.59 -34.39
N PHE A 301 20.09 7.30 -34.13
CA PHE A 301 20.34 6.75 -32.80
C PHE A 301 21.78 6.23 -32.68
N HIS A 302 22.49 6.65 -31.63
CA HIS A 302 23.89 6.30 -31.38
C HIS A 302 24.04 5.41 -30.16
N LEU A 303 24.88 4.38 -30.26
CA LEU A 303 25.31 3.56 -29.12
C LEU A 303 26.84 3.58 -29.00
N TRP A 304 27.31 3.79 -27.77
CA TRP A 304 28.72 3.81 -27.42
C TRP A 304 28.97 2.86 -26.25
N LEU A 305 30.01 2.05 -26.33
CA LEU A 305 30.41 1.14 -25.27
C LEU A 305 31.67 1.66 -24.58
N LEU A 306 31.67 1.65 -23.26
CA LEU A 306 32.88 1.88 -22.48
C LEU A 306 33.71 0.59 -22.48
N ARG A 307 34.88 0.61 -23.12
CA ARG A 307 35.85 -0.48 -23.07
C ARG A 307 36.92 -0.15 -22.05
N ASP A 308 37.05 -1.04 -21.07
CA ASP A 308 38.17 -1.06 -20.15
C ASP A 308 39.26 -1.97 -20.74
N ARG A 309 40.47 -1.44 -20.96
CA ARG A 309 41.60 -2.24 -21.45
C ARG A 309 42.31 -2.96 -20.29
N GLY A 310 41.55 -3.55 -19.38
CA GLY A 310 42.07 -4.41 -18.31
C GLY A 310 42.87 -3.67 -17.23
N ARG A 311 42.93 -4.28 -16.03
CA ARG A 311 43.58 -3.74 -14.83
C ARG A 311 45.09 -3.47 -14.95
N ASP A 312 45.74 -3.97 -16.01
CA ASP A 312 47.19 -3.93 -16.20
C ASP A 312 47.64 -2.87 -17.22
N CYS A 313 46.73 -2.07 -17.78
CA CYS A 313 47.04 -1.01 -18.74
C CYS A 313 46.78 0.36 -18.11
N GLU A 314 47.79 1.24 -18.13
CA GLU A 314 47.68 2.64 -17.63
C GLU A 314 46.81 3.54 -18.54
N GLU A 315 46.27 3.03 -19.66
CA GLU A 315 45.36 3.76 -20.53
C GLU A 315 43.96 3.85 -19.91
N ALA A 316 43.45 5.08 -19.74
CA ALA A 316 42.12 5.34 -19.21
C ALA A 316 41.00 4.66 -20.05
N ALA A 317 39.91 4.25 -19.38
CA ALA A 317 38.72 3.70 -20.01
C ALA A 317 38.23 4.62 -21.14
N ARG A 318 37.96 4.05 -22.32
CA ARG A 318 37.60 4.80 -23.52
C ARG A 318 36.24 4.39 -24.07
N TRP A 319 35.48 5.38 -24.53
CA TRP A 319 34.25 5.15 -25.25
C TRP A 319 34.55 4.77 -26.70
N GLU A 320 34.02 3.63 -27.12
CA GLU A 320 34.08 3.15 -28.51
C GLU A 320 32.69 3.22 -29.11
N HIS A 321 32.57 3.81 -30.30
CA HIS A 321 31.31 3.87 -31.02
C HIS A 321 30.95 2.47 -31.49
N LEU A 322 29.80 1.95 -31.04
CA LEU A 322 29.34 0.60 -31.40
C LEU A 322 28.65 0.63 -32.76
N CYS A 323 27.63 1.48 -32.90
CA CYS A 323 26.90 1.64 -34.14
C CYS A 323 26.07 2.91 -34.18
N ARG A 324 25.68 3.25 -35.41
CA ARG A 324 24.75 4.31 -35.79
C ARG A 324 23.55 3.64 -36.44
N ILE A 325 22.36 3.87 -35.91
CA ILE A 325 21.10 3.29 -36.41
C ILE A 325 20.25 4.43 -36.94
N ASP A 326 19.79 4.29 -38.18
CA ASP A 326 18.78 5.17 -38.77
C ASP A 326 17.41 4.87 -38.13
N MET A 327 16.73 5.89 -37.60
CA MET A 327 15.42 5.69 -36.96
C MET A 327 14.33 5.37 -37.99
N ALA A 328 14.54 5.64 -39.28
CA ALA A 328 13.61 5.27 -40.35
C ALA A 328 13.43 3.75 -40.50
N VAL A 329 14.37 2.92 -40.03
CA VAL A 329 14.21 1.46 -40.07
C VAL A 329 13.37 0.91 -38.91
N TRP A 330 12.94 1.75 -37.97
CA TRP A 330 12.18 1.28 -36.81
C TRP A 330 10.76 0.85 -37.20
N PRO A 331 10.13 -0.09 -36.46
CA PRO A 331 8.84 -0.66 -36.85
C PRO A 331 7.65 0.32 -36.95
N ASP A 332 7.80 1.53 -36.41
CA ASP A 332 6.77 2.59 -36.41
C ASP A 332 7.46 3.97 -36.33
N PRO A 333 7.93 4.52 -37.47
CA PRO A 333 8.71 5.76 -37.49
C PRO A 333 7.90 7.01 -37.10
N ASP A 334 6.57 7.00 -37.30
CA ASP A 334 5.69 8.13 -36.97
C ASP A 334 5.07 8.03 -35.55
N GLY A 335 4.92 6.81 -35.01
CA GLY A 335 4.33 6.53 -33.70
C GLY A 335 5.33 6.32 -32.56
N PHE A 336 6.59 5.93 -32.84
CA PHE A 336 7.64 5.88 -31.82
C PHE A 336 8.27 7.25 -31.61
N ARG A 337 7.88 7.93 -30.52
CA ARG A 337 8.72 9.01 -30.01
C ARG A 337 10.07 8.42 -29.59
N TRP A 338 11.13 8.74 -30.32
CA TRP A 338 12.51 8.22 -30.17
C TRP A 338 13.04 8.09 -28.74
N PHE A 339 12.57 8.97 -27.85
CA PHE A 339 12.94 8.99 -26.44
C PHE A 339 12.32 7.87 -25.59
N SER A 340 11.53 7.00 -26.20
CA SER A 340 10.89 5.83 -25.58
C SER A 340 11.55 4.51 -25.99
N VAL A 341 12.72 4.54 -26.64
CA VAL A 341 13.47 3.33 -27.06
C VAL A 341 14.68 3.10 -26.15
N PHE A 342 14.84 1.84 -25.72
CA PHE A 342 15.85 1.43 -24.74
C PHE A 342 16.58 0.17 -25.21
N PRO A 343 17.93 0.17 -25.28
CA PRO A 343 18.70 -1.03 -25.57
C PRO A 343 18.65 -2.01 -24.38
N LEU A 344 18.43 -3.30 -24.66
CA LEU A 344 18.30 -4.34 -23.63
C LEU A 344 19.47 -5.32 -23.62
N ALA A 345 19.88 -5.82 -24.78
CA ALA A 345 20.85 -6.91 -24.89
C ALA A 345 21.47 -6.99 -26.28
N ILE A 346 22.65 -7.60 -26.36
CA ILE A 346 23.22 -8.09 -27.62
C ILE A 346 22.84 -9.56 -27.76
N HIS A 347 22.34 -9.94 -28.92
CA HIS A 347 21.91 -11.28 -29.26
C HIS A 347 22.69 -11.80 -30.47
N ASP A 348 23.11 -13.07 -30.43
CA ASP A 348 23.74 -13.76 -31.56
C ASP A 348 22.71 -14.67 -32.23
N GLY A 349 22.08 -14.15 -33.28
CA GLY A 349 20.97 -14.78 -33.99
C GLY A 349 21.45 -15.49 -35.24
N GLY A 350 22.21 -16.59 -35.10
CA GLY A 350 22.69 -17.38 -36.23
C GLY A 350 24.01 -16.89 -36.86
N GLY A 351 24.94 -16.37 -36.06
CA GLY A 351 26.25 -15.88 -36.51
C GLY A 351 26.28 -14.38 -36.81
N VAL A 352 25.14 -13.69 -36.65
CA VAL A 352 24.99 -12.25 -36.83
C VAL A 352 24.63 -11.60 -35.49
N LYS A 353 25.41 -10.60 -35.09
CA LYS A 353 25.17 -9.82 -33.86
C LYS A 353 24.02 -8.83 -34.09
N LYS A 354 22.91 -9.05 -33.38
CA LYS A 354 21.76 -8.14 -33.35
C LYS A 354 21.66 -7.45 -31.99
N ILE A 355 21.21 -6.20 -31.96
CA ILE A 355 20.86 -5.50 -30.71
C ILE A 355 19.35 -5.61 -30.49
N VAL A 356 18.96 -6.01 -29.28
CA VAL A 356 17.56 -6.07 -28.86
C VAL A 356 17.16 -4.75 -28.21
N PHE A 357 16.07 -4.17 -28.69
CA PHE A 357 15.49 -2.92 -28.19
C PHE A 357 14.10 -3.17 -27.59
N SER A 358 13.73 -2.32 -26.63
CA SER A 358 12.36 -2.19 -26.15
C SER A 358 11.83 -0.77 -26.34
N THR A 359 10.51 -0.66 -26.39
CA THR A 359 9.80 0.61 -26.53
C THR A 359 8.94 0.93 -25.31
N GLY A 360 8.52 2.19 -25.17
CA GLY A 360 7.59 2.62 -24.11
C GLY A 360 6.21 1.95 -24.20
N SER A 361 5.84 1.41 -25.37
CA SER A 361 4.63 0.61 -25.58
C SER A 361 4.85 -0.90 -25.39
N CYS A 362 5.97 -1.31 -24.78
CA CYS A 362 6.32 -2.71 -24.53
C CYS A 362 6.53 -3.58 -25.79
N LYS A 363 6.82 -2.98 -26.95
CA LYS A 363 7.27 -3.74 -28.12
C LYS A 363 8.75 -4.09 -27.97
N VAL A 364 9.15 -5.27 -28.46
CA VAL A 364 10.55 -5.71 -28.54
C VAL A 364 10.89 -6.02 -29.98
N PHE A 365 12.00 -5.46 -30.45
CA PHE A 365 12.52 -5.70 -31.79
C PHE A 365 14.03 -5.81 -31.77
N THR A 366 14.60 -6.39 -32.83
CA THR A 366 16.05 -6.46 -33.02
C THR A 366 16.49 -5.68 -34.23
N VAL A 367 17.72 -5.17 -34.19
CA VAL A 367 18.39 -4.50 -35.30
C VAL A 367 19.74 -5.16 -35.54
N ASP A 368 20.04 -5.51 -36.79
CA ASP A 368 21.35 -6.01 -37.22
C ASP A 368 22.40 -4.88 -37.21
N VAL A 369 23.57 -5.15 -36.64
CA VAL A 369 24.66 -4.19 -36.48
C VAL A 369 25.68 -4.24 -37.64
N ASN A 370 25.69 -5.32 -38.42
CA ASN A 370 26.74 -5.57 -39.41
C ASN A 370 26.45 -4.97 -40.81
N GLY A 371 25.27 -4.39 -41.03
CA GLY A 371 24.87 -3.77 -42.28
C GLY A 371 25.36 -2.33 -42.42
N ALA A 372 26.68 -2.11 -42.55
CA ALA A 372 27.20 -0.83 -42.99
C ALA A 372 26.79 -0.56 -44.45
N GLY A 373 25.60 0.00 -44.68
CA GLY A 373 25.28 0.69 -45.94
C GLY A 373 24.15 0.15 -46.83
N ALA A 374 23.23 -0.71 -46.37
CA ALA A 374 22.08 -1.11 -47.20
C ALA A 374 20.75 -0.97 -46.47
N ALA A 375 19.88 -0.13 -47.04
CA ALA A 375 18.50 0.08 -46.62
C ALA A 375 17.70 -1.23 -46.59
N THR A 376 16.73 -1.32 -45.67
CA THR A 376 15.58 -2.26 -45.61
C THR A 376 15.75 -3.70 -45.12
N ALA A 377 16.95 -4.22 -44.88
CA ALA A 377 17.11 -5.57 -44.31
C ALA A 377 17.67 -5.50 -42.88
N GLY A 378 16.84 -5.72 -41.85
CA GLY A 378 17.39 -6.01 -40.52
C GLY A 378 16.53 -5.80 -39.28
N VAL A 379 15.27 -5.38 -39.38
CA VAL A 379 14.38 -5.25 -38.21
C VAL A 379 13.43 -6.43 -38.09
N GLU A 380 13.50 -7.11 -36.95
CA GLU A 380 12.68 -8.27 -36.62
C GLU A 380 11.93 -7.98 -35.31
N ILE A 381 10.59 -7.97 -35.35
CA ILE A 381 9.75 -7.79 -34.15
C ILE A 381 9.69 -9.12 -33.41
N LEU A 382 10.19 -9.15 -32.17
CA LEU A 382 10.19 -10.34 -31.32
C LEU A 382 8.95 -10.42 -30.43
N LEU A 383 8.40 -9.27 -30.03
CA LEU A 383 7.24 -9.18 -29.15
C LEU A 383 6.41 -7.95 -29.48
N GLU A 384 5.12 -8.16 -29.72
CA GLU A 384 4.11 -7.11 -29.82
C GLU A 384 2.86 -7.56 -29.04
N PRO A 385 2.61 -7.01 -27.84
CA PRO A 385 1.43 -7.39 -27.06
C PRO A 385 0.14 -6.91 -27.75
N GLU A 386 -0.83 -7.80 -27.96
CA GLU A 386 -2.15 -7.48 -28.56
C GLU A 386 -2.87 -6.33 -27.82
N ASP A 387 -2.72 -6.28 -26.49
CA ASP A 387 -3.33 -5.28 -25.60
C ASP A 387 -2.63 -3.89 -25.67
N ALA A 388 -1.47 -3.77 -26.33
CA ALA A 388 -0.66 -2.54 -26.34
C ALA A 388 -1.16 -1.48 -27.35
N THR A 389 -1.96 -1.87 -28.35
CA THR A 389 -2.45 -0.97 -29.42
C THR A 389 -3.62 -0.09 -28.98
N ALA A 390 -4.39 -0.49 -27.97
CA ALA A 390 -5.62 0.20 -27.55
C ALA A 390 -5.41 1.37 -26.55
N ILE A 391 -4.20 1.55 -25.99
CA ILE A 391 -3.99 2.37 -24.77
C ILE A 391 -2.96 3.49 -24.99
N THR A 392 -2.58 3.76 -26.24
CA THR A 392 -1.49 4.67 -26.61
C THR A 392 -1.75 6.17 -26.34
N CYS A 393 -2.99 6.60 -26.07
CA CYS A 393 -3.33 8.03 -26.19
C CYS A 393 -2.97 8.98 -25.03
N ARG A 394 -2.35 8.57 -23.90
CA ARG A 394 -2.07 9.53 -22.79
C ARG A 394 -0.75 9.43 -22.01
N PHE A 395 0.10 8.42 -22.24
CA PHE A 395 1.31 8.19 -21.42
C PHE A 395 2.63 8.37 -22.19
N GLU A 396 2.59 9.14 -23.28
CA GLU A 396 3.66 9.40 -24.26
C GLU A 396 4.93 10.10 -23.72
N GLN A 397 5.14 10.20 -22.40
CA GLN A 397 6.29 10.88 -21.79
C GLN A 397 7.05 10.05 -20.74
N SER A 398 6.82 8.73 -20.64
CA SER A 398 7.57 7.91 -19.68
C SER A 398 9.06 7.81 -20.08
N TYR A 399 9.95 8.28 -19.21
CA TYR A 399 11.40 8.34 -19.44
C TYR A 399 12.15 7.04 -19.10
N ALA A 400 11.47 5.94 -18.84
CA ALA A 400 12.09 4.69 -18.37
C ALA A 400 11.54 3.47 -19.12
N PRO A 401 12.35 2.40 -19.26
CA PRO A 401 11.91 1.20 -19.94
C PRO A 401 10.78 0.53 -19.15
N ARG A 402 9.63 0.30 -19.78
CA ARG A 402 8.50 -0.42 -19.16
C ARG A 402 8.66 -1.95 -19.19
N LEU A 403 9.84 -2.38 -19.64
CA LEU A 403 10.17 -3.73 -20.01
C LEU A 403 11.60 -4.03 -19.54
N GLY A 404 11.80 -5.19 -18.92
CA GLY A 404 13.12 -5.63 -18.47
C GLY A 404 13.40 -7.08 -18.89
N LEU A 405 14.65 -7.49 -18.73
CA LEU A 405 15.03 -8.91 -18.85
C LEU A 405 14.53 -9.67 -17.63
N PHE A 406 14.11 -10.91 -17.82
CA PHE A 406 13.55 -11.74 -16.76
C PHE A 406 14.56 -12.81 -16.34
N GLU A 407 14.85 -12.85 -15.04
CA GLU A 407 15.64 -13.89 -14.40
C GLU A 407 14.78 -14.69 -13.44
N GLU A 408 14.85 -16.01 -13.56
CA GLU A 408 14.21 -16.91 -12.65
C GLU A 408 14.99 -17.02 -11.34
N SER A 409 14.39 -16.58 -10.23
CA SER A 409 15.11 -16.42 -8.98
C SER A 409 14.26 -16.66 -7.74
N LEU A 410 14.91 -17.19 -6.71
CA LEU A 410 14.36 -17.38 -5.36
C LEU A 410 14.96 -16.40 -4.34
N VAL A 411 15.79 -15.46 -4.80
CA VAL A 411 16.45 -14.46 -3.95
C VAL A 411 15.38 -13.67 -3.18
N PRO A 412 15.43 -13.61 -1.85
CA PRO A 412 14.50 -12.80 -1.07
C PRO A 412 14.75 -11.32 -1.35
N VAL A 413 13.70 -10.51 -1.33
CA VAL A 413 13.79 -9.05 -1.46
C VAL A 413 14.37 -8.40 -0.18
N GLY A 414 14.64 -9.22 0.84
CA GLY A 414 14.86 -8.82 2.22
C GLY A 414 13.61 -9.11 3.04
N ASP A 415 13.79 -9.32 4.35
CA ASP A 415 12.67 -9.25 5.27
C ASP A 415 12.13 -7.81 5.22
N PRO A 416 10.82 -7.59 5.01
CA PRO A 416 10.28 -6.25 5.14
C PRO A 416 10.70 -5.67 6.49
N ALA A 417 10.82 -4.35 6.60
CA ALA A 417 11.08 -3.71 7.89
C ALA A 417 10.11 -4.19 9.00
N GLU A 418 8.98 -4.78 8.62
CA GLU A 418 8.02 -5.49 9.46
C GLU A 418 8.46 -6.86 10.00
N GLU A 419 9.38 -7.59 9.38
CA GLU A 419 9.82 -8.93 9.81
C GLU A 419 11.15 -8.88 10.59
N ALA A 420 11.96 -7.85 10.35
CA ALA A 420 13.23 -7.62 11.01
C ALA A 420 13.16 -7.63 12.57
N PRO A 421 12.16 -7.02 13.23
CA PRO A 421 12.03 -7.06 14.69
C PRO A 421 11.76 -8.47 15.24
N PHE A 422 11.35 -9.42 14.41
CA PHE A 422 11.01 -10.80 14.80
C PHE A 422 12.12 -11.81 14.47
N SER A 423 13.24 -11.34 13.94
CA SER A 423 14.34 -12.19 13.46
C SER A 423 15.07 -12.95 14.57
N SER A 424 15.04 -12.46 15.82
CA SER A 424 15.65 -13.15 16.96
C SER A 424 14.66 -14.11 17.65
N PRO A 425 15.12 -15.26 18.16
CA PRO A 425 14.26 -16.16 18.95
C PRO A 425 13.62 -15.48 20.16
N ALA A 426 14.32 -14.53 20.79
CA ALA A 426 13.84 -13.80 21.96
C ALA A 426 12.71 -12.84 21.59
N THR A 427 12.87 -12.03 20.55
CA THR A 427 11.83 -11.09 20.09
C THR A 427 10.63 -11.83 19.50
N ALA A 428 10.85 -12.95 18.79
CA ALA A 428 9.76 -13.83 18.37
C ALA A 428 8.97 -14.39 19.58
N ALA A 429 9.65 -14.80 20.65
CA ALA A 429 8.98 -15.26 21.87
C ALA A 429 8.23 -14.13 22.59
N TRP A 430 8.83 -12.93 22.69
CA TRP A 430 8.17 -11.76 23.28
C TRP A 430 6.97 -11.31 22.47
N SER A 431 7.01 -11.39 21.14
CA SER A 431 5.85 -11.16 20.28
C SER A 431 4.67 -12.04 20.69
N GLU A 432 4.94 -13.32 20.94
CA GLU A 432 3.91 -14.29 21.33
C GLU A 432 3.32 -14.02 22.72
N VAL A 433 4.05 -13.33 23.61
CA VAL A 433 3.56 -12.92 24.94
C VAL A 433 2.82 -11.60 24.87
N LEU A 434 3.44 -10.57 24.28
CA LEU A 434 2.90 -9.20 24.26
C LEU A 434 1.56 -9.12 23.51
N LYS A 435 1.33 -9.99 22.51
CA LYS A 435 0.07 -10.00 21.75
C LYS A 435 -1.18 -10.31 22.61
N TRP A 436 -1.00 -10.84 23.83
CA TRP A 436 -2.09 -11.17 24.76
C TRP A 436 -2.33 -10.11 25.83
N LEU A 437 -1.46 -9.11 25.93
CA LEU A 437 -1.61 -8.03 26.89
C LEU A 437 -2.53 -6.93 26.34
N PRO A 438 -3.18 -6.14 27.21
CA PRO A 438 -3.94 -4.97 26.76
C PRO A 438 -3.08 -4.00 25.95
N ALA A 439 -3.63 -3.42 24.89
CA ALA A 439 -3.02 -2.44 23.99
C ALA A 439 -2.36 -1.31 24.77
N ARG A 440 -3.00 -0.78 25.82
CA ARG A 440 -2.41 0.25 26.67
C ARG A 440 -1.15 -0.25 27.38
N THR A 441 -1.21 -1.44 27.95
CA THR A 441 -0.03 -2.08 28.57
C THR A 441 1.09 -2.32 27.55
N VAL A 442 0.77 -2.81 26.36
CA VAL A 442 1.77 -3.02 25.30
C VAL A 442 2.37 -1.70 24.83
N SER A 443 1.56 -0.65 24.72
CA SER A 443 1.99 0.71 24.42
C SER A 443 2.98 1.22 25.46
N ASP A 444 2.66 1.07 26.76
CA ASP A 444 3.55 1.49 27.85
C ASP A 444 4.85 0.67 27.85
N LEU A 445 4.76 -0.66 27.66
CA LEU A 445 5.92 -1.55 27.57
C LEU A 445 6.80 -1.27 26.34
N SER A 446 6.25 -0.68 25.29
CA SER A 446 7.04 -0.22 24.13
C SER A 446 8.08 0.84 24.51
N LEU A 447 7.91 1.52 25.66
CA LEU A 447 8.87 2.50 26.16
C LEU A 447 10.08 1.87 26.85
N VAL A 448 10.01 0.58 27.18
CA VAL A 448 11.06 -0.14 27.94
C VAL A 448 12.28 -0.46 27.07
N SER A 449 12.09 -0.78 25.78
CA SER A 449 13.18 -1.16 24.86
C SER A 449 12.90 -0.73 23.42
N GLY A 450 13.96 -0.32 22.72
CA GLY A 450 13.90 0.00 21.28
C GLY A 450 13.52 -1.20 20.40
N GLU A 451 13.87 -2.42 20.80
CA GLU A 451 13.48 -3.65 20.08
C GLU A 451 11.99 -3.94 20.23
N TRP A 452 11.45 -3.76 21.45
CA TRP A 452 10.02 -3.93 21.71
C TRP A 452 9.22 -2.87 20.98
N ARG A 453 9.67 -1.61 21.02
CA ARG A 453 9.08 -0.52 20.23
C ARG A 453 9.06 -0.87 18.75
N ALA A 454 10.20 -1.25 18.17
CA ALA A 454 10.29 -1.61 16.77
C ALA A 454 9.30 -2.73 16.41
N MET A 455 9.19 -3.76 17.25
CA MET A 455 8.27 -4.87 17.07
C MET A 455 6.80 -4.45 17.13
N VAL A 456 6.37 -3.77 18.20
CA VAL A 456 4.95 -3.44 18.42
C VAL A 456 4.41 -2.38 17.47
N THR A 457 5.30 -1.58 16.87
CA THR A 457 4.93 -0.61 15.82
C THR A 457 4.80 -1.21 14.42
N THR A 458 5.14 -2.50 14.22
CA THR A 458 4.97 -3.14 12.91
C THR A 458 3.49 -3.42 12.63
N ASN A 459 3.05 -3.27 11.37
CA ASN A 459 1.68 -3.65 10.99
C ASN A 459 1.41 -5.14 11.26
N ARG A 460 2.43 -6.00 11.09
CA ARG A 460 2.35 -7.41 11.47
C ARG A 460 1.96 -7.60 12.94
N PHE A 461 2.70 -6.97 13.86
CA PHE A 461 2.37 -7.09 15.28
C PHE A 461 1.00 -6.50 15.58
N ILE A 462 0.70 -5.30 15.08
CA ILE A 462 -0.56 -4.61 15.34
C ILE A 462 -1.74 -5.46 14.87
N ARG A 463 -1.69 -6.04 13.67
CA ARG A 463 -2.72 -6.95 13.16
C ARG A 463 -2.81 -8.22 13.98
N SER A 464 -1.68 -8.84 14.31
CA SER A 464 -1.67 -10.04 15.15
C SER A 464 -2.25 -9.75 16.53
N HIS A 465 -1.86 -8.66 17.18
CA HIS A 465 -2.39 -8.22 18.47
C HIS A 465 -3.89 -7.95 18.37
N ALA A 466 -4.36 -7.17 17.41
CA ALA A 466 -5.79 -6.89 17.24
C ALA A 466 -6.61 -8.18 17.02
N VAL A 467 -6.11 -9.12 16.23
CA VAL A 467 -6.76 -10.44 16.08
C VAL A 467 -6.79 -11.18 17.41
N HIS A 468 -5.67 -11.30 18.13
CA HIS A 468 -5.61 -12.07 19.39
C HIS A 468 -6.36 -11.43 20.55
N ALA A 469 -6.29 -10.10 20.67
CA ALA A 469 -6.95 -9.35 21.72
C ALA A 469 -8.48 -9.40 21.60
N ASN A 470 -9.00 -9.55 20.37
CA ASN A 470 -10.44 -9.64 20.07
C ASN A 470 -10.88 -11.05 19.62
N LEU A 471 -10.00 -12.06 19.66
CA LEU A 471 -10.27 -13.44 19.19
C LEU A 471 -11.18 -14.22 20.14
N VAL A 472 -11.12 -13.92 21.43
CA VAL A 472 -11.98 -14.54 22.44
C VAL A 472 -13.22 -13.66 22.59
N ALA A 473 -14.41 -14.24 22.42
CA ALA A 473 -15.66 -13.56 22.72
C ALA A 473 -15.58 -12.99 24.15
N ARG A 474 -15.65 -11.67 24.26
CA ARG A 474 -15.61 -10.90 25.50
C ARG A 474 -16.76 -9.90 25.46
N HIS A 475 -17.25 -9.53 26.63
CA HIS A 475 -18.21 -8.45 26.76
C HIS A 475 -17.67 -7.18 26.06
N PRO A 476 -18.52 -6.40 25.36
CA PRO A 476 -18.11 -5.18 24.68
C PRO A 476 -17.33 -4.25 25.62
N TRP A 477 -16.16 -3.81 25.18
CA TRP A 477 -15.36 -2.90 25.98
C TRP A 477 -15.87 -1.46 25.82
N ILE A 478 -16.47 -0.94 26.88
CA ILE A 478 -17.07 0.40 26.89
C ILE A 478 -16.13 1.38 27.58
N LYS A 479 -15.92 2.53 26.93
CA LYS A 479 -15.27 3.68 27.55
C LYS A 479 -16.15 4.92 27.50
N LEU A 480 -15.97 5.80 28.48
CA LEU A 480 -16.62 7.10 28.57
C LEU A 480 -15.60 8.20 28.28
N VAL A 481 -16.04 9.29 27.67
CA VAL A 481 -15.21 10.48 27.45
C VAL A 481 -14.96 11.20 28.80
N ASP A 482 -13.70 11.42 29.16
CA ASP A 482 -13.30 11.89 30.51
C ASP A 482 -12.46 13.18 30.53
N GLY A 483 -12.46 13.95 29.44
CA GLY A 483 -11.92 15.32 29.46
C GLY A 483 -12.03 16.03 28.12
N VAL A 484 -12.19 17.36 28.14
CA VAL A 484 -12.06 18.22 26.95
C VAL A 484 -10.67 18.85 27.01
N GLY A 485 -9.83 18.56 26.03
CA GLY A 485 -8.46 19.06 25.98
C GLY A 485 -8.37 20.55 25.65
N HIS A 486 -7.18 21.14 25.80
CA HIS A 486 -6.86 22.49 25.30
C HIS A 486 -5.93 22.37 24.09
N GLY A 487 -6.21 23.08 22.99
CA GLY A 487 -5.39 23.08 21.77
C GLY A 487 -5.86 22.10 20.69
N ARG A 488 -4.92 21.36 20.05
CA ARG A 488 -5.21 20.38 18.96
C ARG A 488 -5.75 19.03 19.44
N ASN A 489 -5.64 18.73 20.73
CA ASN A 489 -6.22 17.54 21.33
C ASN A 489 -7.57 17.95 21.94
N PHE A 490 -8.65 17.44 21.37
CA PHE A 490 -10.02 17.84 21.68
C PHE A 490 -10.62 17.00 22.80
N ILE A 491 -10.38 15.69 22.77
CA ILE A 491 -10.68 14.79 23.89
C ILE A 491 -9.39 14.61 24.69
N ALA A 492 -9.40 14.94 25.98
CA ALA A 492 -8.24 14.80 26.87
C ALA A 492 -8.00 13.34 27.27
N GLY A 493 -9.02 12.48 27.19
CA GLY A 493 -8.89 11.06 27.47
C GLY A 493 -10.22 10.31 27.50
N PHE A 494 -10.10 8.99 27.60
CA PHE A 494 -11.21 8.06 27.82
C PHE A 494 -10.99 7.33 29.15
N VAL A 495 -12.07 7.10 29.89
CA VAL A 495 -12.06 6.31 31.13
C VAL A 495 -12.78 4.98 30.92
N ASP A 496 -12.26 3.93 31.56
CA ASP A 496 -12.90 2.62 31.57
C ASP A 496 -14.19 2.65 32.38
N LEU A 497 -15.26 2.04 31.86
CA LEU A 497 -16.54 2.00 32.56
C LEU A 497 -16.43 1.27 33.91
N GLY A 498 -15.67 0.18 33.98
CA GLY A 498 -15.46 -0.59 35.20
C GLY A 498 -14.71 0.19 36.27
N ASP A 499 -13.68 0.96 35.87
CA ASP A 499 -12.96 1.86 36.78
C ASP A 499 -13.89 2.94 37.35
N LEU A 500 -14.78 3.47 36.51
CA LEU A 500 -15.71 4.51 36.90
C LEU A 500 -16.77 3.98 37.89
N ILE A 501 -17.32 2.79 37.62
CA ILE A 501 -18.23 2.09 38.53
C ILE A 501 -17.53 1.78 39.86
N ALA A 502 -16.29 1.26 39.81
CA ALA A 502 -15.54 0.89 41.02
C ALA A 502 -15.15 2.11 41.88
N SER A 503 -14.87 3.25 41.24
CA SER A 503 -14.52 4.50 41.93
C SER A 503 -15.73 5.33 42.37
N GLY A 504 -16.94 5.03 41.88
CA GLY A 504 -18.14 5.82 42.14
C GLY A 504 -18.03 7.26 41.63
N SER A 505 -17.13 7.52 40.68
CA SER A 505 -16.87 8.85 40.12
C SER A 505 -17.77 9.13 38.93
N MET A 506 -17.98 10.41 38.61
CA MET A 506 -18.66 10.82 37.38
C MET A 506 -17.65 11.15 36.27
N PRO A 507 -18.01 10.95 34.99
CA PRO A 507 -17.20 11.41 33.87
C PRO A 507 -16.98 12.92 33.98
N ARG A 508 -15.75 13.38 33.75
CA ARG A 508 -15.44 14.81 33.85
C ARG A 508 -16.05 15.65 32.74
N VAL A 509 -16.60 15.01 31.70
CA VAL A 509 -17.23 15.68 30.56
C VAL A 509 -18.66 15.23 30.43
N LEU A 510 -19.56 16.18 30.64
CA LEU A 510 -20.96 16.04 30.29
C LEU A 510 -21.33 17.19 29.36
N THR A 511 -22.07 16.89 28.31
CA THR A 511 -22.46 17.87 27.30
C THR A 511 -23.93 17.72 26.96
N CYS A 512 -24.59 18.84 26.72
CA CYS A 512 -25.95 18.88 26.20
C CYS A 512 -26.05 18.28 24.78
N THR A 513 -24.99 18.44 23.98
CA THR A 513 -24.81 17.75 22.70
C THR A 513 -23.73 16.67 22.85
N PRO A 514 -24.07 15.37 22.94
CA PRO A 514 -23.09 14.32 23.13
C PRO A 514 -22.21 14.13 21.88
N ILE A 515 -21.00 13.60 22.08
CA ILE A 515 -20.13 13.14 20.99
C ILE A 515 -20.74 11.85 20.44
N ILE A 516 -21.03 11.83 19.15
CA ILE A 516 -21.50 10.63 18.46
C ILE A 516 -20.28 9.88 17.93
N PHE A 517 -20.17 8.62 18.30
CA PHE A 517 -19.12 7.73 17.82
C PHE A 517 -19.67 6.71 16.84
N SER A 518 -18.92 6.45 15.77
CA SER A 518 -19.15 5.30 14.92
C SER A 518 -18.87 4.00 15.67
N PRO A 519 -19.42 2.86 15.21
CA PRO A 519 -18.89 1.55 15.55
C PRO A 519 -17.37 1.47 15.32
N PRO A 520 -16.65 0.62 16.08
CA PRO A 520 -15.21 0.46 15.92
C PRO A 520 -14.88 -0.20 14.58
N CYS A 521 -14.09 0.48 13.75
CA CYS A 521 -13.58 -0.03 12.49
C CYS A 521 -12.11 -0.40 12.66
N HIS A 522 -11.82 -1.70 12.80
CA HIS A 522 -10.45 -2.22 12.96
C HIS A 522 -9.62 -1.47 14.04
N GLY A 523 -10.24 -1.16 15.18
CA GLY A 523 -9.58 -0.49 16.31
C GLY A 523 -9.60 1.03 16.30
N LEU A 524 -10.20 1.66 15.29
CA LEU A 524 -10.44 3.10 15.25
C LEU A 524 -11.93 3.41 15.28
N ASN A 525 -12.31 4.54 15.89
CA ASN A 525 -13.66 5.08 15.86
C ASN A 525 -13.61 6.47 15.23
N LEU A 526 -14.65 6.84 14.49
CA LEU A 526 -14.90 8.21 14.09
C LEU A 526 -15.77 8.87 15.18
N GLY A 527 -15.37 10.04 15.65
CA GLY A 527 -16.15 10.83 16.60
C GLY A 527 -16.43 12.23 16.06
N THR A 528 -17.68 12.67 16.20
CA THR A 528 -18.14 14.00 15.75
C THR A 528 -18.63 14.82 16.93
N PHE A 529 -18.13 16.05 17.06
CA PHE A 529 -18.55 16.99 18.11
C PHE A 529 -18.43 18.44 17.64
N ARG A 530 -19.51 19.24 17.81
CA ARG A 530 -19.56 20.67 17.44
C ARG A 530 -18.85 20.95 16.10
N TYR A 531 -19.20 20.16 15.08
CA TYR A 531 -18.71 20.27 13.69
C TYR A 531 -17.23 19.90 13.48
N ARG A 532 -16.59 19.32 14.49
CA ARG A 532 -15.24 18.76 14.37
C ARG A 532 -15.31 17.25 14.35
N ASN A 533 -14.60 16.68 13.40
CA ASN A 533 -14.56 15.25 13.17
C ASN A 533 -13.16 14.74 13.48
N TYR A 534 -13.09 13.62 14.17
CA TYR A 534 -11.85 13.05 14.65
C TYR A 534 -11.85 11.55 14.46
N VAL A 535 -10.69 11.01 14.08
CA VAL A 535 -10.43 9.57 14.14
C VAL A 535 -9.68 9.27 15.43
N PHE A 536 -10.20 8.34 16.22
CA PHE A 536 -9.69 7.99 17.53
C PHE A 536 -9.28 6.53 17.63
N ASN A 537 -8.26 6.26 18.43
CA ASN A 537 -8.09 4.97 19.09
C ASN A 537 -8.30 5.17 20.60
N PRO A 538 -9.48 4.82 21.16
CA PRO A 538 -9.75 4.98 22.59
C PRO A 538 -8.85 4.14 23.52
N CYS A 539 -8.18 3.11 23.00
CA CYS A 539 -7.28 2.25 23.77
C CYS A 539 -5.89 2.85 23.96
N THR A 540 -5.37 3.52 22.92
CA THR A 540 -4.04 4.17 22.96
C THR A 540 -4.11 5.67 23.24
N GLY A 541 -5.29 6.29 23.10
CA GLY A 541 -5.46 7.75 23.18
C GLY A 541 -5.05 8.48 21.89
N TYR A 542 -4.75 7.76 20.80
CA TYR A 542 -4.50 8.38 19.50
C TYR A 542 -5.73 9.18 19.04
N GLN A 543 -5.48 10.39 18.55
CA GLN A 543 -6.48 11.28 17.96
C GLN A 543 -5.90 11.93 16.70
N LEU A 544 -6.69 11.95 15.64
CA LEU A 544 -6.45 12.71 14.43
C LEU A 544 -7.63 13.65 14.17
N GLU A 545 -7.37 14.96 14.10
CA GLU A 545 -8.36 15.94 13.66
C GLU A 545 -8.48 15.91 12.14
N LEU A 546 -9.69 15.71 11.63
CA LEU A 546 -9.98 15.84 10.21
C LEU A 546 -10.01 17.33 9.88
N THR A 547 -9.01 17.80 9.13
CA THR A 547 -8.91 19.21 8.74
C THR A 547 -9.35 19.42 7.30
N GLY A 548 -10.10 20.50 7.07
CA GLY A 548 -10.68 20.84 5.76
C GLY A 548 -11.67 21.99 5.88
N TYR A 549 -12.20 22.45 4.75
CA TYR A 549 -13.34 23.36 4.71
C TYR A 549 -14.60 22.49 4.65
N PHE A 550 -15.22 22.27 5.81
CA PHE A 550 -16.43 21.46 5.95
C PHE A 550 -17.60 22.34 6.36
N GLU A 551 -18.76 22.03 5.82
CA GLU A 551 -20.03 22.66 6.17
C GLU A 551 -20.67 21.92 7.35
N TYR A 552 -21.69 22.54 7.97
CA TYR A 552 -22.39 21.98 9.13
C TYR A 552 -23.02 20.62 8.80
N ASP A 553 -23.48 20.46 7.57
CA ASP A 553 -24.26 19.33 7.09
C ASP A 553 -23.39 18.23 6.46
N ASP A 554 -22.06 18.28 6.60
CA ASP A 554 -21.17 17.30 5.99
C ASP A 554 -21.13 15.99 6.79
N VAL A 555 -21.15 14.85 6.09
CA VAL A 555 -21.09 13.52 6.72
C VAL A 555 -19.75 12.85 6.52
N PHE A 556 -19.32 12.18 7.57
CA PHE A 556 -18.09 11.42 7.60
C PHE A 556 -18.38 9.96 7.92
N ALA A 557 -17.60 9.07 7.31
CA ALA A 557 -17.66 7.64 7.60
C ALA A 557 -16.25 7.07 7.69
N LEU A 558 -16.09 6.04 8.51
CA LEU A 558 -14.83 5.34 8.67
C LEU A 558 -14.95 3.92 8.15
N GLY A 559 -14.15 3.60 7.13
CA GLY A 559 -14.02 2.25 6.59
C GLY A 559 -12.59 1.71 6.68
N TYR A 560 -12.44 0.46 6.27
CA TYR A 560 -11.16 -0.20 6.20
C TYR A 560 -10.98 -0.86 4.83
N ASP A 561 -9.91 -0.49 4.15
CA ASP A 561 -9.49 -1.14 2.91
C ASP A 561 -8.59 -2.31 3.28
N ALA A 562 -9.08 -3.54 3.09
CA ALA A 562 -8.34 -4.75 3.42
C ALA A 562 -7.17 -5.03 2.45
N VAL A 563 -7.22 -4.50 1.23
CA VAL A 563 -6.18 -4.68 0.19
C VAL A 563 -4.93 -3.91 0.56
N PHE A 564 -5.09 -2.63 0.92
CA PHE A 564 -3.99 -1.78 1.39
C PHE A 564 -3.75 -1.91 2.89
N GLY A 565 -4.73 -2.47 3.61
CA GLY A 565 -4.73 -2.64 5.05
C GLY A 565 -4.62 -1.32 5.79
N ARG A 566 -5.39 -0.32 5.34
CA ARG A 566 -5.45 1.04 5.87
C ARG A 566 -6.88 1.47 6.12
N HIS A 567 -7.06 2.31 7.12
CA HIS A 567 -8.33 2.99 7.34
C HIS A 567 -8.54 4.09 6.31
N VAL A 568 -9.78 4.22 5.87
CA VAL A 568 -10.23 5.22 4.91
C VAL A 568 -11.34 6.03 5.56
N VAL A 569 -11.21 7.34 5.52
CA VAL A 569 -12.29 8.26 5.90
C VAL A 569 -12.96 8.73 4.63
N VAL A 570 -14.29 8.59 4.57
CA VAL A 570 -15.13 9.11 3.49
C VAL A 570 -15.81 10.38 3.98
N HIS A 571 -15.83 11.41 3.15
CA HIS A 571 -16.50 12.68 3.38
C HIS A 571 -17.52 12.91 2.26
N LEU A 572 -18.78 13.12 2.64
CA LEU A 572 -19.90 13.39 1.75
C LEU A 572 -20.48 14.78 2.04
N SER A 573 -20.68 15.58 0.99
CA SER A 573 -21.28 16.92 1.10
C SER A 573 -22.17 17.27 -0.09
N TYR A 574 -23.31 17.92 0.18
CA TYR A 574 -24.23 18.37 -0.85
C TYR A 574 -23.83 19.75 -1.38
N ASP A 575 -23.99 19.98 -2.69
CA ASP A 575 -23.91 21.35 -3.24
C ASP A 575 -25.02 22.26 -2.70
N TRP A 576 -26.22 21.70 -2.49
CA TRP A 576 -27.41 22.34 -1.92
C TRP A 576 -28.49 21.27 -1.67
N ARG A 577 -29.45 21.55 -0.79
CA ARG A 577 -30.63 20.70 -0.52
C ARG A 577 -31.88 21.58 -0.46
N ASP A 578 -32.99 21.07 -0.99
CA ASP A 578 -34.32 21.67 -0.90
C ASP A 578 -35.33 20.58 -0.53
N PHE A 579 -35.69 20.54 0.75
CA PHE A 579 -36.62 19.54 1.29
C PHE A 579 -38.06 19.77 0.85
N GLU A 580 -38.47 21.01 0.54
CA GLU A 580 -39.82 21.31 0.06
C GLU A 580 -40.00 20.80 -1.37
N ALA A 581 -39.01 21.07 -2.24
CA ALA A 581 -38.98 20.56 -3.60
C ALA A 581 -38.49 19.10 -3.71
N ARG A 582 -38.06 18.50 -2.59
CA ARG A 582 -37.39 17.17 -2.51
C ARG A 582 -36.22 17.05 -3.50
N SER A 583 -35.50 18.13 -3.73
CA SER A 583 -34.43 18.21 -4.73
C SER A 583 -33.09 18.53 -4.07
N TYR A 584 -32.02 18.09 -4.71
CA TYR A 584 -30.68 18.26 -4.17
C TYR A 584 -29.65 18.44 -5.29
N GLY A 585 -28.60 19.19 -4.97
CA GLY A 585 -27.44 19.36 -5.84
C GLY A 585 -26.55 18.12 -5.83
N ARG A 586 -25.42 18.15 -6.53
CA ARG A 586 -24.54 16.98 -6.58
C ARG A 586 -24.03 16.63 -5.18
N LEU A 587 -24.11 15.35 -4.83
CA LEU A 587 -23.46 14.81 -3.63
C LEU A 587 -21.98 14.53 -3.95
N ARG A 588 -21.10 15.35 -3.38
CA ARG A 588 -19.64 15.23 -3.55
C ARG A 588 -19.13 14.14 -2.62
N CYS A 589 -18.20 13.34 -3.12
CA CYS A 589 -17.52 12.30 -2.35
C CYS A 589 -16.01 12.54 -2.37
N GLN A 590 -15.41 12.58 -1.18
CA GLN A 590 -13.97 12.65 -1.00
C GLN A 590 -13.52 11.54 -0.04
N ILE A 591 -12.31 11.05 -0.25
CA ILE A 591 -11.69 10.04 0.61
C ILE A 591 -10.35 10.53 1.13
N MET A 592 -9.98 10.06 2.32
CA MET A 592 -8.69 10.31 2.93
C MET A 592 -8.14 9.01 3.54
N LEU A 593 -6.90 8.67 3.21
CA LEU A 593 -6.21 7.55 3.85
C LEU A 593 -5.60 8.00 5.19
N VAL A 594 -5.92 7.26 6.26
CA VAL A 594 -5.39 7.55 7.61
C VAL A 594 -3.96 7.03 7.72
N GLY A 595 -3.04 7.85 8.25
CA GLY A 595 -1.62 7.49 8.46
C GLY A 595 -0.67 7.78 7.29
N GLY A 596 -1.10 8.57 6.30
CA GLY A 596 -0.29 9.03 5.16
C GLY A 596 -0.14 10.55 5.11
N ASP A 597 -0.19 11.13 3.90
CA ASP A 597 -0.15 12.59 3.67
C ASP A 597 -1.46 13.31 4.06
N GLU A 598 -2.47 12.55 4.55
CA GLU A 598 -3.75 13.04 5.09
C GLU A 598 -4.45 14.06 4.17
N SER A 599 -4.33 13.86 2.86
CA SER A 599 -4.94 14.69 1.83
C SER A 599 -6.26 14.12 1.36
N TRP A 600 -7.25 15.00 1.17
CA TRP A 600 -8.54 14.65 0.57
C TRP A 600 -8.43 14.45 -0.93
N GLU A 601 -8.78 13.26 -1.40
CA GLU A 601 -8.88 12.91 -2.81
C GLU A 601 -10.35 12.85 -3.25
N LYS A 602 -10.65 13.36 -4.44
CA LYS A 602 -12.01 13.27 -4.99
C LYS A 602 -12.23 11.89 -5.57
N LEU A 603 -13.30 11.22 -5.16
CA LEU A 603 -13.76 10.03 -5.85
C LEU A 603 -14.44 10.45 -7.16
N GLY A 604 -14.19 9.70 -8.25
CA GLY A 604 -14.71 10.03 -9.57
C GLY A 604 -16.24 9.91 -9.66
N GLU A 605 -16.82 9.05 -8.84
CA GLU A 605 -18.25 8.75 -8.77
C GLU A 605 -18.90 9.41 -7.54
N SER A 606 -20.15 9.82 -7.71
CA SER A 606 -21.01 10.36 -6.65
C SER A 606 -22.01 9.29 -6.22
N PRO A 607 -22.46 9.28 -4.95
CA PRO A 607 -23.49 8.35 -4.53
C PRO A 607 -24.74 8.46 -5.42
N PRO A 608 -25.35 7.33 -5.82
CA PRO A 608 -26.48 7.30 -6.76
C PRO A 608 -27.83 7.70 -6.14
N ARG A 609 -27.87 7.88 -4.81
CA ARG A 609 -29.04 8.27 -4.01
C ARG A 609 -28.62 9.32 -2.98
N PRO A 610 -29.53 10.19 -2.52
CA PRO A 610 -29.25 11.09 -1.42
C PRO A 610 -29.04 10.27 -0.13
N VAL A 611 -28.02 10.60 0.64
CA VAL A 611 -27.75 10.01 1.96
C VAL A 611 -28.34 10.88 3.07
N ASP A 612 -28.90 10.24 4.08
CA ASP A 612 -29.38 10.89 5.31
C ASP A 612 -28.19 11.25 6.19
N LEU A 613 -28.14 12.51 6.60
CA LEU A 613 -27.01 13.07 7.33
C LEU A 613 -27.14 12.91 8.85
N ASP A 614 -28.34 12.62 9.34
CA ASP A 614 -28.63 12.41 10.76
C ASP A 614 -28.43 10.95 11.20
N VAL A 615 -28.26 10.03 10.25
CA VAL A 615 -27.98 8.61 10.50
C VAL A 615 -26.50 8.31 10.28
N PRO A 616 -25.72 8.07 11.35
CA PRO A 616 -24.30 7.74 11.21
C PRO A 616 -24.07 6.50 10.35
N ALA A 617 -23.04 6.58 9.51
CA ALA A 617 -22.65 5.46 8.65
C ALA A 617 -22.05 4.31 9.46
N ALA A 618 -22.24 3.08 8.98
CA ALA A 618 -21.65 1.88 9.56
C ALA A 618 -20.74 1.18 8.56
N TYR A 619 -19.61 0.66 9.02
CA TYR A 619 -18.76 -0.24 8.25
C TYR A 619 -19.05 -1.68 8.68
N ALA A 620 -19.47 -2.51 7.74
CA ALA A 620 -19.75 -3.93 7.96
C ALA A 620 -19.40 -4.71 6.69
N GLY A 621 -18.96 -5.97 6.81
CA GLY A 621 -18.75 -6.84 5.64
C GLY A 621 -17.82 -6.29 4.54
N GLY A 622 -16.92 -5.36 4.86
CA GLY A 622 -16.04 -4.72 3.86
C GLY A 622 -16.66 -3.54 3.10
N LYS A 623 -17.86 -3.08 3.49
CA LYS A 623 -18.55 -1.94 2.87
C LYS A 623 -18.91 -0.89 3.91
N ILE A 624 -19.03 0.36 3.47
CA ILE A 624 -19.59 1.45 4.28
C ILE A 624 -21.03 1.68 3.84
N TYR A 625 -21.96 1.74 4.79
CA TYR A 625 -23.39 1.89 4.55
C TYR A 625 -23.89 3.23 5.08
N TRP A 626 -24.73 3.89 4.28
CA TRP A 626 -25.51 5.07 4.66
C TRP A 626 -27.00 4.81 4.40
N ALA A 627 -27.86 5.38 5.22
CA ALA A 627 -29.30 5.39 4.94
C ALA A 627 -29.62 6.37 3.81
N VAL A 628 -30.57 6.03 2.95
CA VAL A 628 -31.08 6.97 1.93
C VAL A 628 -31.99 7.99 2.59
N ASP A 629 -31.78 9.28 2.31
CA ASP A 629 -32.61 10.36 2.82
C ASP A 629 -34.02 10.29 2.23
N SER A 630 -35.00 10.02 3.08
CA SER A 630 -36.41 9.88 2.68
C SER A 630 -37.08 11.20 2.27
N GLN A 631 -36.49 12.34 2.67
CA GLN A 631 -37.00 13.68 2.39
C GLN A 631 -36.52 14.20 1.03
N LEU A 632 -35.47 13.63 0.47
CA LEU A 632 -34.88 14.03 -0.81
C LEU A 632 -35.09 12.98 -1.90
N GLY A 633 -35.14 13.43 -3.15
CA GLY A 633 -35.34 12.56 -4.31
C GLY A 633 -36.81 12.14 -4.51
N PRO A 634 -37.05 11.10 -5.34
CA PRO A 634 -38.39 10.64 -5.65
C PRO A 634 -39.17 10.31 -4.37
N PRO A 635 -40.48 10.61 -4.30
CA PRO A 635 -41.28 10.22 -3.14
C PRO A 635 -41.26 8.70 -2.98
N PRO A 636 -41.09 8.18 -1.74
CA PRO A 636 -41.16 6.76 -1.48
C PRO A 636 -42.52 6.20 -1.94
N GLY A 637 -42.51 5.04 -2.58
CA GLY A 637 -43.74 4.34 -2.94
C GLY A 637 -44.56 3.91 -1.71
N PRO A 638 -45.85 3.59 -1.85
CA PRO A 638 -46.73 3.22 -0.73
C PRO A 638 -46.31 1.95 0.03
N ALA A 639 -45.37 1.17 -0.53
CA ALA A 639 -44.76 -0.02 0.08
C ALA A 639 -43.25 0.13 0.33
N ALA A 640 -42.71 1.36 0.32
CA ALA A 640 -41.27 1.59 0.40
C ALA A 640 -40.69 1.09 1.74
N SER A 641 -39.85 0.07 1.65
CA SER A 641 -38.85 -0.24 2.67
C SER A 641 -37.72 0.79 2.62
N CYS A 642 -36.97 0.89 3.71
CA CYS A 642 -35.69 1.60 3.77
C CYS A 642 -34.81 1.23 2.56
N GLU A 643 -34.05 2.18 2.03
CA GLU A 643 -32.97 1.95 1.06
C GLU A 643 -31.64 2.35 1.71
N LEU A 644 -30.57 1.63 1.38
CA LEU A 644 -29.21 1.93 1.82
C LEU A 644 -28.32 2.21 0.61
N VAL A 645 -27.37 3.12 0.78
CA VAL A 645 -26.23 3.28 -0.13
C VAL A 645 -25.05 2.56 0.48
N ALA A 646 -24.39 1.69 -0.28
CA ALA A 646 -23.15 1.05 0.14
C ALA A 646 -21.98 1.46 -0.76
N LEU A 647 -20.81 1.67 -0.15
CA LEU A 647 -19.55 1.87 -0.84
C LEU A 647 -18.62 0.68 -0.57
N ASP A 648 -18.18 0.01 -1.63
CA ASP A 648 -17.32 -1.15 -1.52
C ASP A 648 -15.85 -0.77 -1.23
N MET A 649 -15.31 -1.27 -0.11
CA MET A 649 -13.92 -1.06 0.30
C MET A 649 -13.00 -2.23 -0.03
N THR A 650 -13.52 -3.28 -0.68
CA THR A 650 -12.78 -4.50 -1.06
C THR A 650 -12.18 -4.43 -2.46
N GLY A 651 -12.71 -3.55 -3.33
CA GLY A 651 -12.29 -3.39 -4.73
C GLY A 651 -10.93 -2.71 -4.95
N GLY A 652 -10.24 -2.27 -3.89
CA GLY A 652 -9.02 -1.46 -3.99
C GLY A 652 -9.32 -0.03 -4.44
N VAL A 653 -8.69 0.46 -5.51
CA VAL A 653 -8.75 1.89 -5.94
C VAL A 653 -10.09 2.30 -6.57
N ALA A 654 -10.89 1.33 -7.03
CA ALA A 654 -12.24 1.58 -7.54
C ALA A 654 -13.26 1.29 -6.44
N HIS A 655 -13.56 2.30 -5.64
CA HIS A 655 -14.69 2.24 -4.70
C HIS A 655 -15.97 2.48 -5.50
N GLU A 656 -16.79 1.45 -5.66
CA GLU A 656 -18.05 1.52 -6.38
C GLU A 656 -19.21 1.67 -5.39
N PHE A 657 -20.17 2.52 -5.77
CA PHE A 657 -21.42 2.67 -5.02
C PHE A 657 -22.47 1.70 -5.53
N GLU A 658 -23.22 1.12 -4.61
CA GLU A 658 -24.43 0.35 -4.91
C GLU A 658 -25.59 0.83 -4.04
N VAL A 659 -26.81 0.59 -4.51
CA VAL A 659 -28.04 0.83 -3.74
C VAL A 659 -28.62 -0.53 -3.37
N ILE A 660 -28.90 -0.71 -2.09
CA ILE A 660 -29.40 -1.96 -1.52
C ILE A 660 -30.78 -1.69 -0.95
N GLN A 661 -31.72 -2.59 -1.23
CA GLN A 661 -33.02 -2.56 -0.57
C GLN A 661 -32.85 -2.97 0.89
N GLY A 662 -33.25 -2.10 1.80
CA GLY A 662 -33.23 -2.32 3.24
C GLY A 662 -34.40 -3.16 3.74
N PRO A 663 -34.48 -3.38 5.07
CA PRO A 663 -35.52 -4.18 5.70
C PRO A 663 -36.91 -3.52 5.59
N PRO A 664 -38.01 -4.25 5.88
CA PRO A 664 -39.38 -3.74 5.82
C PRO A 664 -39.72 -2.77 6.96
N CYS A 665 -38.85 -1.79 7.20
CA CYS A 665 -39.06 -0.65 8.09
C CYS A 665 -39.26 0.63 7.25
N ARG A 666 -39.97 1.61 7.85
CA ARG A 666 -40.15 2.93 7.24
C ARG A 666 -39.04 3.86 7.71
N HIS A 667 -38.40 4.54 6.75
CA HIS A 667 -37.46 5.62 7.00
C HIS A 667 -38.15 6.95 6.68
N GLY A 668 -38.09 7.92 7.58
CA GLY A 668 -38.99 9.08 7.59
C GLY A 668 -40.29 8.80 8.37
N ASP A 669 -40.94 9.85 8.89
CA ASP A 669 -42.10 9.83 9.82
C ASP A 669 -41.76 9.73 11.33
N GLY A 670 -40.61 10.25 11.77
CA GLY A 670 -40.24 10.29 13.20
C GLY A 670 -39.64 8.99 13.76
N THR A 671 -39.40 8.01 12.88
CA THR A 671 -38.68 6.77 13.19
C THR A 671 -37.19 7.05 13.28
N ARG A 672 -36.56 6.80 14.44
CA ARG A 672 -35.10 6.84 14.61
C ARG A 672 -34.48 5.58 14.01
N MET A 673 -33.47 5.78 13.17
CA MET A 673 -32.69 4.71 12.55
C MET A 673 -31.25 4.73 13.08
N THR A 674 -30.64 3.56 13.22
CA THR A 674 -29.20 3.43 13.50
C THR A 674 -28.64 2.27 12.69
N LEU A 675 -27.50 2.51 12.05
CA LEU A 675 -26.74 1.48 11.35
C LEU A 675 -25.63 0.97 12.26
N LEU A 676 -25.46 -0.36 12.30
CA LEU A 676 -24.44 -1.02 13.11
C LEU A 676 -23.89 -2.24 12.38
N ASP A 677 -22.72 -2.69 12.83
CA ASP A 677 -22.16 -3.99 12.48
C ASP A 677 -22.70 -5.05 13.46
N LEU A 678 -23.32 -6.10 12.94
CA LEU A 678 -23.76 -7.25 13.69
C LEU A 678 -23.10 -8.50 13.10
N GLU A 679 -22.06 -8.99 13.77
CA GLU A 679 -21.30 -10.19 13.37
C GLU A 679 -20.75 -10.13 11.93
N GLY A 680 -20.38 -8.95 11.45
CA GLY A 680 -19.87 -8.73 10.09
C GLY A 680 -20.94 -8.42 9.06
N ALA A 681 -22.23 -8.45 9.44
CA ALA A 681 -23.36 -8.06 8.59
C ALA A 681 -23.87 -6.66 8.97
N VAL A 682 -24.36 -5.92 7.98
CA VAL A 682 -25.03 -4.64 8.25
C VAL A 682 -26.34 -4.89 9.00
N CYS A 683 -26.53 -4.18 10.10
CA CYS A 683 -27.74 -4.18 10.90
C CYS A 683 -28.40 -2.80 10.87
N VAL A 684 -29.71 -2.80 10.69
CA VAL A 684 -30.56 -1.61 10.72
C VAL A 684 -31.47 -1.72 11.95
N ALA A 685 -31.27 -0.83 12.92
CA ALA A 685 -32.16 -0.69 14.07
C ALA A 685 -33.15 0.45 13.83
N CYS A 686 -34.45 0.18 13.97
CA CYS A 686 -35.51 1.16 13.78
C CYS A 686 -36.42 1.24 15.00
N SER A 687 -36.73 2.45 15.44
CA SER A 687 -37.66 2.67 16.54
C SER A 687 -39.12 2.48 16.10
N ASP A 688 -39.89 1.70 16.85
CA ASP A 688 -41.35 1.67 16.77
C ASP A 688 -41.90 2.51 17.93
N SER A 689 -42.22 3.78 17.64
CA SER A 689 -42.74 4.72 18.64
C SER A 689 -44.11 4.30 19.19
N SER A 690 -44.91 3.58 18.40
CA SER A 690 -46.25 3.14 18.81
C SER A 690 -46.18 2.01 19.83
N ALA A 691 -45.24 1.09 19.67
CA ALA A 691 -44.99 -0.01 20.60
C ALA A 691 -43.99 0.37 21.72
N ASN A 692 -43.33 1.53 21.62
CA ASN A 692 -42.15 1.87 22.42
C ASN A 692 -41.11 0.74 22.38
N ALA A 693 -40.74 0.34 21.16
CA ALA A 693 -39.82 -0.77 20.90
C ALA A 693 -38.74 -0.38 19.87
N ILE A 694 -37.71 -1.21 19.73
CA ILE A 694 -36.69 -1.09 18.67
C ILE A 694 -36.55 -2.44 17.97
N ASP A 695 -36.78 -2.45 16.66
CA ASP A 695 -36.59 -3.62 15.81
C ASP A 695 -35.20 -3.58 15.16
N MET A 696 -34.42 -4.65 15.34
CA MET A 696 -33.06 -4.80 14.81
C MET A 696 -33.05 -5.86 13.71
N TRP A 697 -32.80 -5.43 12.48
CA TRP A 697 -32.78 -6.27 11.28
C TRP A 697 -31.36 -6.44 10.79
N ALA A 698 -30.98 -7.63 10.37
CA ALA A 698 -29.68 -7.87 9.74
C ALA A 698 -29.85 -8.60 8.40
N VAL A 699 -28.89 -8.37 7.51
CA VAL A 699 -28.82 -9.07 6.22
C VAL A 699 -28.27 -10.48 6.42
N GLU A 700 -28.91 -11.47 5.81
CA GLU A 700 -28.46 -12.87 5.77
C GLU A 700 -27.54 -13.11 4.56
N ASP A 701 -26.89 -14.29 4.51
CA ASP A 701 -25.96 -14.67 3.44
C ASP A 701 -26.59 -14.66 2.03
N ASP A 702 -27.91 -14.84 1.93
CA ASP A 702 -28.66 -14.81 0.67
C ASP A 702 -29.11 -13.39 0.26
N GLY A 703 -28.75 -12.38 1.05
CA GLY A 703 -29.12 -10.99 0.86
C GLY A 703 -30.52 -10.62 1.39
N ALA A 704 -31.25 -11.56 1.99
CA ALA A 704 -32.54 -11.27 2.61
C ALA A 704 -32.38 -10.60 3.98
N TRP A 705 -33.36 -9.78 4.38
CA TRP A 705 -33.40 -9.20 5.71
C TRP A 705 -34.22 -10.05 6.67
N SER A 706 -33.69 -10.30 7.86
CA SER A 706 -34.40 -10.97 8.94
C SER A 706 -34.39 -10.13 10.21
N LEU A 707 -35.50 -10.19 10.95
CA LEU A 707 -35.60 -9.56 12.27
C LEU A 707 -34.79 -10.41 13.25
N LYS A 708 -33.68 -9.90 13.75
CA LYS A 708 -32.81 -10.61 14.70
C LYS A 708 -33.27 -10.38 16.14
N HIS A 709 -33.60 -9.14 16.48
CA HIS A 709 -34.02 -8.76 17.82
C HIS A 709 -35.14 -7.73 17.79
N ARG A 710 -36.04 -7.82 18.77
CA ARG A 710 -37.00 -6.78 19.12
C ARG A 710 -36.78 -6.41 20.58
N VAL A 711 -36.47 -5.14 20.82
CA VAL A 711 -36.20 -4.59 22.15
C VAL A 711 -37.45 -3.88 22.65
N GLU A 712 -38.15 -4.49 23.58
CA GLU A 712 -39.37 -3.93 24.18
C GLU A 712 -39.01 -2.97 25.32
N LEU A 713 -39.27 -1.67 25.16
CA LEU A 713 -38.88 -0.63 26.13
C LEU A 713 -40.05 -0.11 26.98
N GLY A 714 -41.29 -0.52 26.69
CA GLY A 714 -42.50 -0.11 27.42
C GLY A 714 -42.38 -0.20 28.95
N GLY A 715 -41.84 -1.32 29.46
CA GLY A 715 -41.69 -1.57 30.90
C GLY A 715 -40.54 -0.81 31.58
N PHE A 716 -39.69 -0.14 30.80
CA PHE A 716 -38.49 0.55 31.29
C PHE A 716 -38.55 2.08 31.11
N SER A 717 -39.70 2.58 30.66
CA SER A 717 -40.02 4.00 30.60
C SER A 717 -40.15 4.59 32.02
N PRO A 718 -39.73 5.85 32.27
CA PRO A 718 -39.20 6.80 31.30
C PRO A 718 -37.69 6.67 31.09
N GLU A 719 -36.97 5.78 31.78
CA GLU A 719 -35.50 5.70 31.69
C GLU A 719 -35.00 5.25 30.32
N TYR A 720 -35.68 4.27 29.72
CA TYR A 720 -35.45 3.84 28.35
C TYR A 720 -36.74 4.00 27.54
N SER A 721 -36.61 4.53 26.32
CA SER A 721 -37.72 4.64 25.37
C SER A 721 -37.19 4.63 23.95
N SER A 722 -38.03 4.24 23.01
CA SER A 722 -37.71 4.19 21.57
C SER A 722 -37.29 5.55 21.02
N GLU A 723 -37.68 6.65 21.67
CA GLU A 723 -37.33 8.02 21.28
C GLU A 723 -35.90 8.42 21.69
N LYS A 724 -35.34 7.84 22.75
CA LYS A 724 -34.03 8.24 23.30
C LYS A 724 -32.96 7.15 23.30
N THR A 725 -33.36 5.88 23.22
CA THR A 725 -32.44 4.75 23.30
C THR A 725 -31.83 4.41 21.94
N THR A 726 -30.51 4.27 21.89
CA THR A 726 -29.74 3.81 20.74
C THR A 726 -29.05 2.48 21.09
N PRO A 727 -29.26 1.40 20.30
CA PRO A 727 -28.47 0.17 20.41
C PRO A 727 -27.03 0.43 19.98
N MET A 728 -26.06 -0.04 20.76
CA MET A 728 -24.63 0.16 20.48
C MET A 728 -23.92 -1.10 19.99
N ALA A 729 -24.24 -2.24 20.57
CA ALA A 729 -23.62 -3.54 20.25
C ALA A 729 -24.49 -4.69 20.77
N VAL A 730 -24.31 -5.87 20.18
CA VAL A 730 -24.78 -7.13 20.77
C VAL A 730 -23.57 -7.82 21.39
N ASP A 731 -23.72 -8.25 22.64
CA ASP A 731 -22.67 -8.92 23.40
C ASP A 731 -22.43 -10.32 22.82
N PRO A 732 -21.22 -10.62 22.31
CA PRO A 732 -20.94 -11.91 21.68
C PRO A 732 -20.85 -13.06 22.69
N VAL A 733 -20.81 -12.79 24.00
CA VAL A 733 -20.70 -13.82 25.05
C VAL A 733 -22.06 -14.37 25.43
N ASP A 734 -23.03 -13.50 25.67
CA ASP A 734 -24.35 -13.89 26.21
C ASP A 734 -25.55 -13.51 25.31
N GLY A 735 -25.31 -12.68 24.29
CA GLY A 735 -26.31 -12.22 23.34
C GLY A 735 -27.16 -11.04 23.85
N ARG A 736 -26.80 -10.41 24.97
CA ARG A 736 -27.50 -9.22 25.46
C ARG A 736 -27.17 -8.00 24.60
N ILE A 737 -28.11 -7.08 24.50
CA ILE A 737 -28.01 -5.89 23.65
C ILE A 737 -27.65 -4.71 24.52
N LEU A 738 -26.52 -4.06 24.22
CA LEU A 738 -26.08 -2.85 24.90
C LEU A 738 -26.86 -1.65 24.40
N LEU A 739 -27.56 -0.97 25.31
CA LEU A 739 -28.41 0.18 25.06
C LEU A 739 -27.83 1.43 25.70
N ASN A 740 -27.90 2.56 24.98
CA ASN A 740 -27.43 3.86 25.46
C ASN A 740 -28.52 4.93 25.28
N THR A 741 -28.76 5.72 26.32
CA THR A 741 -29.69 6.86 26.30
C THR A 741 -28.98 8.21 26.39
N GLY A 742 -27.65 8.21 26.55
CA GLY A 742 -26.83 9.39 26.89
C GLY A 742 -26.79 9.69 28.40
N THR A 743 -27.71 9.12 29.18
CA THR A 743 -27.77 9.26 30.65
C THR A 743 -27.81 7.91 31.37
N SER A 744 -27.99 6.81 30.63
CA SER A 744 -27.99 5.44 31.15
C SER A 744 -27.41 4.47 30.12
N LEU A 745 -26.63 3.50 30.60
CA LEU A 745 -26.17 2.33 29.86
C LEU A 745 -26.77 1.09 30.48
N GLY A 746 -27.30 0.19 29.66
CA GLY A 746 -27.87 -1.07 30.15
C GLY A 746 -27.82 -2.20 29.15
N TYR A 747 -27.87 -3.43 29.66
CA TYR A 747 -27.96 -4.65 28.86
C TYR A 747 -29.39 -5.17 28.85
N TYR A 748 -29.97 -5.27 27.66
CA TYR A 748 -31.26 -5.91 27.42
C TYR A 748 -31.03 -7.37 27.05
N ASP A 749 -31.64 -8.30 27.77
CA ASP A 749 -31.63 -9.71 27.42
C ASP A 749 -32.83 -10.06 26.53
N PRO A 750 -32.61 -10.35 25.24
CA PRO A 750 -33.70 -10.67 24.32
C PRO A 750 -34.41 -12.00 24.65
N LYS A 751 -33.82 -12.87 25.47
CA LYS A 751 -34.43 -14.15 25.86
C LYS A 751 -35.40 -13.99 27.02
N THR A 752 -35.08 -13.12 27.96
CA THR A 752 -35.88 -12.91 29.18
C THR A 752 -36.69 -11.61 29.15
N ALA A 753 -36.42 -10.74 28.18
CA ALA A 753 -36.91 -9.36 28.10
C ALA A 753 -36.55 -8.51 29.33
N ALA A 754 -35.54 -8.92 30.10
CA ALA A 754 -35.03 -8.16 31.25
C ALA A 754 -34.04 -7.10 30.80
N LEU A 755 -34.02 -5.96 31.49
CA LEU A 755 -33.06 -4.88 31.28
C LEU A 755 -32.27 -4.64 32.57
N GLU A 756 -30.95 -4.71 32.48
CA GLU A 756 -30.02 -4.39 33.57
C GLU A 756 -29.32 -3.06 33.28
N THR A 757 -29.65 -2.01 34.02
CA THR A 757 -28.88 -0.75 33.98
C THR A 757 -27.54 -0.94 34.67
N ILE A 758 -26.44 -0.83 33.92
CA ILE A 758 -25.07 -1.00 34.42
C ILE A 758 -24.41 0.32 34.82
N TYR A 759 -24.92 1.44 34.30
CA TYR A 759 -24.43 2.77 34.64
C TYR A 759 -25.53 3.80 34.42
N ARG A 760 -25.67 4.74 35.36
CA ARG A 760 -26.65 5.82 35.32
C ARG A 760 -26.02 7.11 35.80
N LEU A 761 -26.33 8.21 35.11
CA LEU A 761 -25.97 9.55 35.55
C LEU A 761 -27.01 10.04 36.57
N ASP A 762 -26.55 10.49 37.74
CA ASP A 762 -27.41 11.14 38.74
C ASP A 762 -27.64 12.60 38.32
N ILE A 763 -28.78 12.89 37.69
CA ILE A 763 -29.17 14.23 37.25
C ILE A 763 -29.75 14.99 38.46
N GLN A 764 -29.20 16.15 38.80
CA GLN A 764 -29.77 17.04 39.83
C GLN A 764 -30.99 17.80 39.28
N GLU A 765 -31.96 18.12 40.15
CA GLU A 765 -33.27 18.72 39.80
C GLU A 765 -33.19 20.07 39.04
N ASP A 766 -32.02 20.71 38.95
CA ASP A 766 -31.82 22.00 38.28
C ASP A 766 -31.50 21.91 36.77
N ASP A 767 -31.35 20.69 36.19
CA ASP A 767 -30.86 20.45 34.81
C ASP A 767 -31.97 19.93 33.85
N VAL A 768 -33.23 20.35 34.06
CA VAL A 768 -34.42 19.74 33.43
C VAL A 768 -34.61 20.15 31.96
N ASP A 769 -34.18 21.35 31.56
CA ASP A 769 -34.44 21.88 30.22
C ASP A 769 -33.44 21.38 29.16
N ASP A 770 -32.18 21.07 29.53
CA ASP A 770 -31.17 20.50 28.61
C ASP A 770 -30.19 19.57 29.36
N PRO A 771 -30.60 18.33 29.69
CA PRO A 771 -29.88 17.48 30.62
C PRO A 771 -28.50 17.12 30.10
N SER A 772 -27.51 17.29 30.97
CA SER A 772 -26.12 16.87 30.76
C SER A 772 -26.03 15.38 30.38
N ARG A 773 -25.40 15.05 29.25
CA ARG A 773 -25.22 13.67 28.75
C ARG A 773 -23.75 13.26 28.74
N PHE A 774 -23.48 11.99 29.00
CA PHE A 774 -22.16 11.41 28.74
C PHE A 774 -22.08 10.87 27.30
N SER A 775 -20.86 10.68 26.81
CA SER A 775 -20.59 10.05 25.52
C SER A 775 -19.87 8.72 25.74
N ALA A 776 -20.53 7.62 25.36
CA ALA A 776 -19.99 6.27 25.45
C ALA A 776 -19.51 5.79 24.07
N VAL A 777 -18.44 5.01 24.06
CA VAL A 777 -17.89 4.40 22.86
C VAL A 777 -17.60 2.92 23.08
N VAL A 778 -17.97 2.09 22.11
CA VAL A 778 -17.55 0.69 22.04
C VAL A 778 -16.18 0.63 21.38
N CYS A 779 -15.22 0.03 22.07
CA CYS A 779 -13.82 -0.03 21.66
C CYS A 779 -13.47 -1.43 21.17
N HIS A 780 -12.61 -1.52 20.15
CA HIS A 780 -11.86 -2.73 19.83
C HIS A 780 -10.46 -2.63 20.38
N GLU A 781 -9.98 -3.70 21.01
CA GLU A 781 -8.66 -3.67 21.59
C GLU A 781 -7.60 -3.65 20.49
N SER A 782 -6.85 -2.56 20.38
CA SER A 782 -6.01 -2.32 19.22
C SER A 782 -4.87 -1.36 19.48
N LEU A 783 -3.70 -1.69 18.92
CA LEU A 783 -2.50 -0.86 18.89
C LEU A 783 -2.40 0.05 17.66
N VAL A 784 -3.45 0.12 16.84
CA VAL A 784 -3.44 0.95 15.62
C VAL A 784 -3.15 2.40 16.00
N CYS A 785 -1.96 2.86 15.60
CA CYS A 785 -1.49 4.23 15.74
C CYS A 785 -0.90 4.63 14.38
N PRO A 786 -1.71 5.21 13.48
CA PRO A 786 -1.34 5.50 12.09
C PRO A 786 -0.11 6.43 11.93
N LEU A 787 0.32 7.11 12.99
CA LEU A 787 1.54 7.92 13.02
C LEU A 787 2.49 7.41 14.12
N PRO A 788 3.35 6.42 13.82
CA PRO A 788 4.31 5.89 14.79
C PRO A 788 5.34 6.97 15.15
N GLY A 789 5.19 7.56 16.34
CA GLY A 789 6.02 8.66 16.83
C GLY A 789 5.36 9.56 17.87
N LYS A 790 4.04 9.39 18.11
CA LYS A 790 3.28 10.05 19.17
C LYS A 790 2.87 9.08 20.30
N PHE A 791 3.74 8.15 20.66
CA PHE A 791 3.62 7.40 21.92
C PHE A 791 4.24 8.20 23.05
#